data_AF-F2UQM2-F1
#
_entry.id   AF-F2UQM2-F1
#
_cell.length_a   1.000
_cell.length_b   1.000
_cell.length_c   1.000
_cell.angle_alpha   90.00
_cell.angle_beta   90.00
_cell.angle_gamma   90.00
#
_symmetry.space_group_name_H-M   'P 1'
#
loop_
_entity.id
_entity.type
_entity.pdbx_description
1 polymer ?
#
loop_
_entity_poly.entity_id
_entity_poly.type
_entity_poly.pdbx_seq_one_letter_code
_entity_poly.pdbx_strand_id
1 'polypeptide(L)'
;MTMAATAGMLVAVVWCCCCLAALPFGVVHGAPVTQERAGVRLQHAKHGVANDASDSVCSGHGTKFLAEEASLGFTECQCFQCYEGPNCETLTANCSLETRVAEATLFTPWFTNTNKGNLSLTISPHYHPGYLRSPRVFPPSSLPDDTSFDAISRILNASIRELHTRVGNVDPTNYTLVLGAGGVQLIDAALYALTQGPNRHKTMHVFAEKPYYPHFRMASDLNPLTNWTDEGKRMCSEDPSSLIEVVTSPNNPDGRRMTPICPRAFRITDYVYRWPHYAAADTTLHGGDIMIFSFSKLSGYAASRIGWAFVRDPAVASIMSQYMWLQSTAPAVESQLRAAKSLQAIVASMDAPITSNTNFFGYARAALADRWSRLHSVFDKQTRFKLDCTDGNLFMWIRCTHEDDTHDCAAPFAAVGITTETGVNYGAGTDVVRICMGHHDSTFELLMDRLAALMHSGERTEPMIASDAALRSADVSTDARAQPAHGVSSTTTTSTNYGISSDISTSSSSSSSSSPSSSAPALVEGQGVVGRADVRRAATKVPRPSFRGADFTDMSTRLNGHLQKYTSYGVSFEPCDTFTVGDLHNVTRMLHAARQPTLQDIYLATNDSRRNAFGRLDQTLEGNIATEQAVASTGDHAHALVRDALCHRLVMQFVHHLSEQQRRDGGRGLVMPMLPNAYHHPDQTQDVVASIAAAGPGDDGRAVADDAAVGSVGAAGTSTVETLHVARQMYDEATKCIVCHIASNSTGDSTSTSGSHGDNTPAAATAGERPDVPLWPEEFDVRFGLTTSHGKNVSSHMYFSSKVPGMHIYHEECVQNFLPQLPLVKGPCSLTFHSNGLWFMWPNATTGIDNCCTVVLTDMSANLGLDELDGFDFVKNTTTTDYFGHTVQAEQWTNGPRLQPPTGFKIFIDRKTGEDVHYHNGGAYFLEWALDKRNVRPQAASTFELPSNPLCEDWCSPDIAAHAHALAHPARAAAHQRMAFSP
;
A
#
# COMPACT_ATOMS: atom_id res chain seq x y z
N MET A 1 -61.76 38.15 6.40
CA MET A 1 -62.47 39.32 6.99
C MET A 1 -61.63 39.85 8.14
N THR A 2 -61.54 41.17 8.36
CA THR A 2 -61.13 41.91 9.61
C THR A 2 -59.93 41.40 10.46
N MET A 3 -58.97 42.17 10.99
CA MET A 3 -58.54 43.61 11.08
C MET A 3 -57.22 43.59 11.92
N ALA A 4 -56.35 44.59 12.12
CA ALA A 4 -55.99 45.91 11.56
C ALA A 4 -54.54 46.22 12.08
N ALA A 5 -53.56 46.66 11.28
CA ALA A 5 -53.23 48.02 10.81
C ALA A 5 -52.61 49.00 11.85
N THR A 6 -51.84 50.00 11.36
CA THR A 6 -51.17 51.15 12.06
C THR A 6 -49.83 50.88 12.79
N ALA A 7 -48.86 51.81 12.89
CA ALA A 7 -48.52 53.00 12.06
C ALA A 7 -47.13 53.64 12.40
N GLY A 8 -46.41 54.11 11.37
CA GLY A 8 -45.48 55.27 11.30
C GLY A 8 -44.27 55.44 12.28
N MET A 9 -43.47 56.52 12.23
CA MET A 9 -42.95 57.38 11.13
C MET A 9 -42.13 58.56 11.74
N LEU A 10 -40.85 58.75 11.37
CA LEU A 10 -39.98 59.96 11.53
C LEU A 10 -38.56 59.56 11.00
N VAL A 11 -37.76 60.26 10.19
CA VAL A 11 -37.62 61.67 9.71
C VAL A 11 -37.00 62.64 10.72
N ALA A 12 -35.84 63.29 10.50
CA ALA A 12 -34.68 62.97 9.63
C ALA A 12 -33.34 63.37 10.34
N VAL A 13 -32.49 64.37 10.03
CA VAL A 13 -32.39 65.39 8.95
C VAL A 13 -30.97 66.05 8.93
N VAL A 14 -30.36 66.27 7.74
CA VAL A 14 -29.31 67.31 7.42
C VAL A 14 -27.93 67.21 8.12
N TRP A 15 -26.77 67.61 7.57
CA TRP A 15 -26.34 68.35 6.35
C TRP A 15 -25.17 67.58 5.64
N CYS A 16 -24.34 68.04 4.67
CA CYS A 16 -24.10 69.34 4.01
C CYS A 16 -23.78 69.16 2.50
N CYS A 17 -23.01 70.08 1.89
CA CYS A 17 -22.91 70.31 0.44
C CYS A 17 -21.48 70.38 -0.16
N CYS A 18 -21.31 69.78 -1.34
CA CYS A 18 -20.75 70.35 -2.61
C CYS A 18 -19.24 70.60 -2.90
N CYS A 19 -18.92 70.46 -4.20
CA CYS A 19 -17.79 71.03 -5.01
C CYS A 19 -16.37 70.48 -4.73
N LEU A 20 -15.40 70.39 -5.67
CA LEU A 20 -15.25 70.59 -7.15
C LEU A 20 -13.90 69.88 -7.56
N ALA A 21 -13.43 69.65 -8.80
CA ALA A 21 -13.85 69.96 -10.18
C ALA A 21 -13.59 68.75 -11.14
N ALA A 22 -13.11 68.94 -12.39
CA ALA A 22 -13.01 67.87 -13.41
C ALA A 22 -11.90 68.04 -14.49
N LEU A 23 -11.28 66.91 -14.92
CA LEU A 23 -10.83 66.56 -16.31
C LEU A 23 -9.73 67.43 -17.01
N PRO A 24 -9.24 67.14 -18.26
CA PRO A 24 -9.15 65.89 -19.09
C PRO A 24 -7.78 65.66 -19.84
N PHE A 25 -7.70 64.58 -20.67
CA PHE A 25 -6.74 64.30 -21.80
C PHE A 25 -5.23 64.06 -21.49
N GLY A 26 -4.41 63.43 -22.37
CA GLY A 26 -4.73 62.58 -23.53
C GLY A 26 -3.64 62.45 -24.65
N VAL A 27 -3.06 61.25 -24.80
CA VAL A 27 -2.43 60.62 -26.02
C VAL A 27 -1.16 61.25 -26.68
N VAL A 28 -0.23 60.37 -27.14
CA VAL A 28 0.63 60.40 -28.38
C VAL A 28 2.07 59.88 -28.16
N HIS A 29 2.69 59.31 -29.21
CA HIS A 29 3.97 58.56 -29.23
C HIS A 29 5.26 59.39 -29.13
N GLY A 30 6.38 58.73 -28.77
CA GLY A 30 7.75 59.21 -29.04
C GLY A 30 8.84 58.28 -28.49
N ALA A 31 9.80 57.88 -29.34
CA ALA A 31 11.05 57.17 -29.01
C ALA A 31 12.20 57.79 -29.85
N PRO A 32 13.49 57.44 -29.67
CA PRO A 32 14.16 56.64 -28.63
C PRO A 32 15.17 57.51 -27.82
N VAL A 33 16.14 56.93 -27.09
CA VAL A 33 17.58 57.36 -27.07
C VAL A 33 18.47 56.44 -26.19
N THR A 34 19.75 56.43 -26.56
CA THR A 34 20.95 55.67 -26.11
C THR A 34 21.02 55.05 -24.69
N GLN A 35 21.39 53.76 -24.72
CA GLN A 35 22.40 53.09 -23.87
C GLN A 35 23.44 54.00 -23.18
N GLU A 36 23.53 53.95 -21.85
CA GLU A 36 24.73 54.33 -21.08
C GLU A 36 25.08 53.23 -20.05
N ARG A 37 26.37 53.05 -19.77
CA ARG A 37 26.94 51.82 -19.19
C ARG A 37 27.22 51.95 -17.68
N ALA A 38 26.18 52.16 -16.87
CA ALA A 38 26.30 52.16 -15.41
C ALA A 38 26.44 50.73 -14.85
N GLY A 39 27.44 50.51 -13.98
CA GLY A 39 27.68 49.20 -13.37
C GLY A 39 26.62 48.84 -12.32
N VAL A 40 25.71 47.93 -12.66
CA VAL A 40 24.68 47.44 -11.75
C VAL A 40 25.32 46.59 -10.65
N ARG A 41 25.63 47.21 -9.51
CA ARG A 41 25.58 46.49 -8.23
C ARG A 41 24.15 45.98 -8.07
N LEU A 42 23.95 44.68 -8.25
CA LEU A 42 22.69 44.01 -7.93
C LEU A 42 22.46 44.12 -6.42
N GLN A 43 21.81 45.20 -6.00
CA GLN A 43 21.11 45.22 -4.73
C GLN A 43 20.08 44.09 -4.79
N HIS A 44 20.34 43.03 -4.03
CA HIS A 44 19.45 41.88 -3.98
C HIS A 44 18.16 42.35 -3.31
N ALA A 45 17.17 42.72 -4.14
CA ALA A 45 15.83 43.04 -3.70
C ALA A 45 15.23 41.75 -3.13
N LYS A 46 15.39 41.56 -1.81
CA LYS A 46 14.81 40.44 -1.06
C LYS A 46 13.29 40.48 -1.23
N HIS A 47 12.79 39.76 -2.23
CA HIS A 47 11.38 39.38 -2.37
C HIS A 47 11.03 38.17 -1.49
N GLY A 48 11.85 37.92 -0.46
CA GLY A 48 11.38 37.22 0.74
C GLY A 48 10.26 38.03 1.36
N VAL A 49 9.03 37.62 1.06
CA VAL A 49 7.82 38.09 1.74
C VAL A 49 8.07 37.95 3.25
N ALA A 50 7.70 38.97 4.02
CA ALA A 50 7.88 38.95 5.47
C ALA A 50 6.95 37.87 6.08
N ASN A 51 7.50 36.67 6.23
CA ASN A 51 6.82 35.51 6.79
C ASN A 51 6.59 35.65 8.31
N ASP A 52 6.12 34.58 8.92
CA ASP A 52 5.54 34.58 10.25
C ASP A 52 6.52 34.88 11.40
N ALA A 53 5.98 35.20 12.57
CA ALA A 53 6.76 35.29 13.81
C ALA A 53 7.35 33.93 14.26
N SER A 54 7.00 32.82 13.60
CA SER A 54 7.66 31.51 13.73
C SER A 54 8.84 31.33 12.75
N ASP A 55 8.78 31.84 11.51
CA ASP A 55 9.90 31.78 10.55
C ASP A 55 11.18 32.44 11.11
N SER A 56 11.02 33.56 11.84
CA SER A 56 12.15 34.25 12.49
C SER A 56 12.78 33.47 13.64
N VAL A 57 12.08 32.49 14.21
CA VAL A 57 12.59 31.59 15.27
C VAL A 57 13.41 30.45 14.70
N CYS A 58 13.14 30.03 13.45
CA CYS A 58 13.89 28.98 12.75
C CYS A 58 14.68 29.53 11.55
N SER A 59 15.13 30.79 11.61
CA SER A 59 15.99 31.45 10.61
C SER A 59 15.46 31.50 9.16
N GLY A 60 14.18 31.21 8.92
CA GLY A 60 13.62 30.92 7.58
C GLY A 60 14.03 29.56 6.98
N HIS A 61 14.76 28.76 7.77
CA HIS A 61 15.42 27.50 7.40
C HIS A 61 14.84 26.28 8.13
N GLY A 62 13.74 26.44 8.88
CA GLY A 62 12.97 25.37 9.49
C GLY A 62 11.55 25.80 9.87
N THR A 63 10.80 24.89 10.51
CA THR A 63 9.44 25.11 11.05
C THR A 63 9.38 24.73 12.52
N LYS A 64 8.54 25.42 13.30
CA LYS A 64 8.34 25.14 14.73
C LYS A 64 6.86 24.90 15.04
N PHE A 65 6.53 23.69 15.46
CA PHE A 65 5.16 23.25 15.76
C PHE A 65 4.74 23.68 17.17
N LEU A 66 4.53 25.00 17.33
CA LEU A 66 4.30 25.70 18.60
C LEU A 66 3.06 25.26 19.39
N ALA A 67 2.12 24.52 18.78
CA ALA A 67 0.94 23.99 19.45
C ALA A 67 0.90 22.46 19.45
N GLU A 68 1.22 21.84 18.33
CA GLU A 68 1.09 20.40 18.10
C GLU A 68 2.17 19.61 18.85
N GLU A 69 3.42 19.71 18.40
CA GLU A 69 4.54 18.94 18.96
C GLU A 69 5.02 19.53 20.30
N ALA A 70 4.88 20.84 20.48
CA ALA A 70 5.13 21.50 21.76
C ALA A 70 4.24 20.97 22.90
N SER A 71 3.01 20.53 22.60
CA SER A 71 2.14 19.89 23.61
C SER A 71 2.65 18.51 24.05
N LEU A 72 3.52 17.88 23.24
CA LEU A 72 4.20 16.61 23.52
C LEU A 72 5.62 16.82 24.06
N GLY A 73 6.01 18.06 24.35
CA GLY A 73 7.33 18.44 24.88
C GLY A 73 8.40 18.80 23.84
N PHE A 74 8.14 18.58 22.55
CA PHE A 74 9.08 18.90 21.48
C PHE A 74 9.01 20.38 21.10
N THR A 75 10.03 21.15 21.46
CA THR A 75 10.06 22.61 21.30
C THR A 75 11.23 23.12 20.46
N GLU A 76 11.89 22.23 19.72
CA GLU A 76 12.99 22.54 18.81
C GLU A 76 12.48 22.97 17.42
N CYS A 77 13.35 23.47 16.55
CA CYS A 77 13.02 23.73 15.15
C CYS A 77 13.23 22.46 14.30
N GLN A 78 12.22 22.05 13.53
CA GLN A 78 12.42 21.07 12.47
C GLN A 78 13.04 21.75 11.25
N CYS A 79 14.33 21.51 11.00
CA CYS A 79 15.05 22.15 9.92
C CYS A 79 14.70 21.57 8.55
N PHE A 80 14.68 22.44 7.54
CA PHE A 80 14.62 22.03 6.15
C PHE A 80 15.97 21.39 5.74
N GLN A 81 15.97 20.65 4.63
CA GLN A 81 17.15 19.93 4.16
C GLN A 81 18.40 20.83 4.12
N CYS A 82 19.55 20.26 4.50
CA CYS A 82 20.85 20.94 4.60
C CYS A 82 21.00 21.99 5.73
N TYR A 83 20.01 22.18 6.61
CA TYR A 83 20.15 23.09 7.75
C TYR A 83 20.12 22.37 9.10
N GLU A 84 20.89 22.90 10.05
CA GLU A 84 21.07 22.39 11.40
C GLU A 84 21.25 23.54 12.42
N GLY A 85 21.29 23.18 13.71
CA GLY A 85 21.31 24.11 14.83
C GLY A 85 19.91 24.34 15.44
N PRO A 86 19.84 24.85 16.68
CA PRO A 86 18.57 24.96 17.43
C PRO A 86 17.54 25.91 16.79
N ASN A 87 18.00 26.82 15.92
CA ASN A 87 17.19 27.76 15.15
C ASN A 87 17.38 27.55 13.64
N CYS A 88 17.91 26.39 13.21
CA CYS A 88 18.27 26.08 11.81
C CYS A 88 19.21 27.10 11.15
N GLU A 89 20.05 27.76 11.97
CA GLU A 89 20.91 28.88 11.56
C GLU A 89 22.16 28.45 10.78
N THR A 90 22.51 27.15 10.79
CA THR A 90 23.75 26.62 10.23
C THR A 90 23.48 25.79 8.98
N LEU A 91 24.19 26.06 7.89
CA LEU A 91 24.18 25.22 6.68
C LEU A 91 25.17 24.05 6.86
N THR A 92 24.67 22.81 6.87
CA THR A 92 25.47 21.60 7.02
C THR A 92 26.47 21.44 5.86
N ALA A 93 27.76 21.32 6.18
CA ALA A 93 28.79 21.10 5.18
C ALA A 93 28.63 19.72 4.49
N ASN A 94 28.87 19.66 3.17
CA ASN A 94 28.79 18.44 2.34
C ASN A 94 27.43 17.70 2.35
N CYS A 95 26.35 18.32 2.83
CA CYS A 95 25.01 17.74 2.78
C CYS A 95 24.52 17.50 1.35
N SER A 96 23.72 16.45 1.15
CA SER A 96 23.03 16.17 -0.12
C SER A 96 21.58 16.64 -0.07
N LEU A 97 21.10 17.31 -1.12
CA LEU A 97 19.71 17.71 -1.28
C LEU A 97 18.90 16.55 -1.85
N GLU A 98 17.87 16.12 -1.11
CA GLU A 98 16.93 15.10 -1.54
C GLU A 98 15.83 15.70 -2.42
N THR A 99 15.97 15.56 -3.75
CA THR A 99 15.02 16.05 -4.75
C THR A 99 14.23 14.94 -5.45
N ARG A 100 14.46 13.66 -5.12
CA ARG A 100 13.74 12.53 -5.71
C ARG A 100 12.27 12.54 -5.30
N VAL A 101 11.99 12.92 -4.06
CA VAL A 101 10.64 12.98 -3.51
C VAL A 101 9.84 14.09 -4.21
N ALA A 102 8.66 13.73 -4.72
CA ALA A 102 7.80 14.64 -5.48
C ALA A 102 7.04 15.64 -4.58
N GLU A 103 7.75 16.47 -3.82
CA GLU A 103 7.15 17.47 -2.94
C GLU A 103 6.47 18.61 -3.69
N ALA A 104 5.45 19.20 -3.06
CA ALA A 104 4.74 20.38 -3.54
C ALA A 104 4.53 21.42 -2.42
N THR A 105 5.45 21.45 -1.44
CA THR A 105 5.42 22.37 -0.30
C THR A 105 5.61 23.84 -0.68
N LEU A 106 6.01 24.15 -1.92
CA LEU A 106 5.96 25.54 -2.44
C LEU A 106 4.55 26.18 -2.42
N PHE A 107 3.49 25.39 -2.30
CA PHE A 107 2.12 25.89 -2.19
C PHE A 107 1.65 26.08 -0.74
N THR A 108 2.35 25.50 0.26
CA THR A 108 1.91 25.59 1.66
C THR A 108 1.95 27.00 2.25
N PRO A 109 2.82 27.96 1.82
CA PRO A 109 2.80 29.32 2.33
C PRO A 109 1.51 30.11 2.03
N TRP A 110 0.65 29.68 1.10
CA TRP A 110 -0.66 30.32 0.91
C TRP A 110 -1.57 30.13 2.12
N PHE A 111 -1.62 28.90 2.65
CA PHE A 111 -2.42 28.58 3.83
C PHE A 111 -1.89 29.31 5.06
N THR A 112 -0.56 29.42 5.21
CA THR A 112 0.07 30.10 6.35
C THR A 112 0.15 31.62 6.21
N ASN A 113 0.15 32.23 5.02
CA ASN A 113 0.21 33.71 4.91
C ASN A 113 -1.16 34.36 4.64
N THR A 114 -2.05 33.73 3.86
CA THR A 114 -3.37 34.30 3.54
C THR A 114 -4.45 33.90 4.54
N ASN A 115 -4.30 32.78 5.26
CA ASN A 115 -5.39 32.15 6.02
C ASN A 115 -5.08 31.80 7.50
N LYS A 116 -4.06 32.43 8.12
CA LYS A 116 -3.55 32.13 9.49
C LYS A 116 -4.62 31.74 10.52
N GLY A 117 -5.60 32.61 10.75
CA GLY A 117 -6.65 32.38 11.75
C GLY A 117 -7.79 31.47 11.31
N ASN A 118 -7.98 31.27 10.00
CA ASN A 118 -9.11 30.50 9.48
C ASN A 118 -8.87 28.99 9.57
N LEU A 119 -7.66 28.53 9.23
CA LEU A 119 -7.39 27.12 8.95
C LEU A 119 -7.01 26.24 10.15
N SER A 120 -6.63 26.82 11.29
CA SER A 120 -6.29 26.05 12.50
C SER A 120 -7.42 25.11 12.95
N LEU A 121 -7.08 23.97 13.55
CA LEU A 121 -8.01 22.91 13.95
C LEU A 121 -7.76 22.47 15.39
N THR A 122 -8.73 22.72 16.27
CA THR A 122 -8.81 22.05 17.58
C THR A 122 -9.64 20.79 17.42
N ILE A 123 -9.03 19.62 17.59
CA ILE A 123 -9.72 18.32 17.52
C ILE A 123 -10.13 17.90 18.94
N SER A 124 -11.37 17.47 19.12
CA SER A 124 -11.86 16.96 20.40
C SER A 124 -11.36 15.52 20.62
N PRO A 125 -10.99 15.11 21.85
CA PRO A 125 -10.73 13.70 22.19
C PRO A 125 -11.92 12.74 21.94
N HIS A 126 -13.10 13.28 21.64
CA HIS A 126 -14.29 12.52 21.26
C HIS A 126 -14.66 12.66 19.77
N TYR A 127 -13.77 13.20 18.93
CA TYR A 127 -13.99 13.33 17.49
C TYR A 127 -13.81 11.98 16.78
N HIS A 128 -14.93 11.31 16.48
CA HIS A 128 -14.98 10.03 15.74
C HIS A 128 -14.03 8.91 16.22
N PRO A 129 -13.99 8.56 17.52
CA PRO A 129 -13.11 7.50 18.07
C PRO A 129 -13.53 6.06 17.69
N GLY A 130 -14.46 5.89 16.76
CA GLY A 130 -14.94 4.58 16.29
C GLY A 130 -15.21 4.61 14.79
N TYR A 131 -15.16 3.44 14.16
CA TYR A 131 -15.27 3.29 12.71
C TYR A 131 -16.48 4.01 12.11
N LEU A 132 -16.24 4.65 10.96
CA LEU A 132 -17.27 5.38 10.22
C LEU A 132 -18.11 4.39 9.41
N ARG A 133 -19.44 4.54 9.49
CA ARG A 133 -20.41 3.47 9.19
C ARG A 133 -20.61 3.13 7.70
N SER A 134 -19.86 3.73 6.79
CA SER A 134 -20.03 3.53 5.35
C SER A 134 -18.68 3.61 4.62
N PRO A 135 -18.42 2.71 3.64
CA PRO A 135 -17.32 2.85 2.71
C PRO A 135 -17.38 4.20 1.98
N ARG A 136 -16.22 4.76 1.59
CA ARG A 136 -16.11 6.12 1.06
C ARG A 136 -16.49 6.23 -0.42
N VAL A 137 -17.70 5.80 -0.76
CA VAL A 137 -18.27 5.79 -2.12
C VAL A 137 -19.48 6.71 -2.19
N PHE A 138 -19.45 7.66 -3.12
CA PHE A 138 -20.50 8.66 -3.29
C PHE A 138 -21.02 8.62 -4.73
N PRO A 139 -22.12 7.89 -5.01
CA PRO A 139 -22.67 7.75 -6.36
C PRO A 139 -23.11 9.11 -6.94
N PRO A 140 -23.35 9.22 -8.25
CA PRO A 140 -23.86 10.46 -8.87
C PRO A 140 -25.11 11.05 -8.19
N SER A 141 -25.95 10.18 -7.63
CA SER A 141 -27.18 10.53 -6.89
C SER A 141 -26.96 11.01 -5.45
N SER A 142 -25.75 10.95 -4.89
CA SER A 142 -25.49 11.36 -3.51
C SER A 142 -25.73 12.86 -3.34
N LEU A 143 -26.78 13.24 -2.62
CA LEU A 143 -27.06 14.64 -2.31
C LEU A 143 -26.12 15.16 -1.22
N PRO A 144 -25.78 16.47 -1.18
CA PRO A 144 -24.97 17.04 -0.09
C PRO A 144 -25.57 16.80 1.31
N ASP A 145 -26.89 16.65 1.40
CA ASP A 145 -27.65 16.39 2.62
C ASP A 145 -28.10 14.93 2.82
N ASP A 146 -27.52 13.99 2.06
CA ASP A 146 -27.79 12.55 2.20
C ASP A 146 -27.31 12.00 3.55
N THR A 147 -28.22 11.91 4.51
CA THR A 147 -27.95 11.55 5.91
C THR A 147 -27.53 10.08 6.13
N SER A 148 -27.46 9.27 5.07
CA SER A 148 -26.80 7.96 5.14
C SER A 148 -25.28 8.10 5.38
N PHE A 149 -24.68 9.22 4.95
CA PHE A 149 -23.26 9.53 5.14
C PHE A 149 -23.00 10.36 6.41
N ASP A 150 -21.87 10.09 7.06
CA ASP A 150 -21.40 10.89 8.18
C ASP A 150 -21.09 12.35 7.77
N ALA A 151 -21.06 13.27 8.73
CA ALA A 151 -20.94 14.70 8.44
C ALA A 151 -19.64 15.07 7.69
N ILE A 152 -18.50 14.46 8.01
CA ILE A 152 -17.23 14.76 7.34
C ILE A 152 -17.16 14.13 5.94
N SER A 153 -17.78 12.95 5.74
CA SER A 153 -18.04 12.36 4.41
C SER A 153 -18.81 13.31 3.50
N ARG A 154 -19.95 13.85 3.97
CA ARG A 154 -20.79 14.78 3.19
C ARG A 154 -20.03 16.06 2.83
N ILE A 155 -19.33 16.65 3.80
CA ILE A 155 -18.53 17.86 3.59
C ILE A 155 -17.41 17.60 2.57
N LEU A 156 -16.72 16.46 2.61
CA LEU A 156 -15.69 16.12 1.61
C LEU A 156 -16.28 15.92 0.21
N ASN A 157 -17.33 15.11 0.07
CA ASN A 157 -17.99 14.87 -1.22
C ASN A 157 -18.44 16.20 -1.88
N ALA A 158 -19.12 17.06 -1.10
CA ALA A 158 -19.54 18.38 -1.56
C ALA A 158 -18.34 19.29 -1.92
N SER A 159 -17.33 19.39 -1.06
CA SER A 159 -16.17 20.27 -1.28
C SER A 159 -15.31 19.85 -2.47
N ILE A 160 -15.18 18.53 -2.71
CA ILE A 160 -14.45 18.00 -3.87
C ILE A 160 -15.25 18.23 -5.15
N ARG A 161 -16.55 17.91 -5.18
CA ARG A 161 -17.40 18.13 -6.37
C ARG A 161 -17.46 19.62 -6.73
N GLU A 162 -17.66 20.51 -5.75
CA GLU A 162 -17.67 21.96 -5.96
C GLU A 162 -16.32 22.49 -6.47
N LEU A 163 -15.19 22.00 -5.92
CA LEU A 163 -13.87 22.35 -6.42
C LEU A 163 -13.71 22.01 -7.91
N HIS A 164 -14.12 20.80 -8.32
CA HIS A 164 -14.02 20.39 -9.72
C HIS A 164 -14.97 21.19 -10.63
N THR A 165 -16.21 21.45 -10.19
CA THR A 165 -17.16 22.30 -10.91
C THR A 165 -16.61 23.72 -11.12
N ARG A 166 -16.03 24.35 -10.08
CA ARG A 166 -15.47 25.71 -10.17
C ARG A 166 -14.14 25.79 -10.92
N VAL A 167 -13.31 24.73 -10.89
CA VAL A 167 -12.03 24.67 -11.62
C VAL A 167 -12.25 24.33 -13.11
N GLY A 168 -13.28 23.54 -13.43
CA GLY A 168 -13.59 23.11 -14.80
C GLY A 168 -12.55 22.15 -15.40
N ASN A 169 -11.77 21.43 -14.59
CA ASN A 169 -10.77 20.47 -15.07
C ASN A 169 -11.37 19.10 -15.43
N VAL A 170 -12.50 18.72 -14.84
CA VAL A 170 -13.35 17.57 -15.20
C VAL A 170 -14.81 17.91 -14.88
N ASP A 171 -15.77 17.27 -15.57
CA ASP A 171 -17.16 17.21 -15.12
C ASP A 171 -17.32 16.02 -14.15
N PRO A 172 -17.65 16.26 -12.85
CA PRO A 172 -17.85 15.19 -11.88
C PRO A 172 -19.28 14.61 -11.86
N THR A 173 -20.24 15.20 -12.59
CA THR A 173 -21.68 15.02 -12.38
C THR A 173 -22.10 13.55 -12.48
N ASN A 174 -21.67 12.86 -13.54
CA ASN A 174 -22.09 11.48 -13.85
C ASN A 174 -21.07 10.42 -13.40
N TYR A 175 -20.29 10.70 -12.35
CA TYR A 175 -19.29 9.78 -11.80
C TYR A 175 -19.52 9.49 -10.31
N THR A 176 -19.28 8.25 -9.93
CA THR A 176 -19.13 7.86 -8.52
C THR A 176 -17.79 8.36 -8.00
N LEU A 177 -17.78 9.07 -6.87
CA LEU A 177 -16.56 9.52 -6.20
C LEU A 177 -16.13 8.46 -5.17
N VAL A 178 -14.87 8.03 -5.22
CA VAL A 178 -14.24 7.11 -4.26
C VAL A 178 -13.10 7.84 -3.55
N LEU A 179 -13.05 7.87 -2.22
CA LEU A 179 -11.89 8.40 -1.47
C LEU A 179 -10.86 7.31 -1.17
N GLY A 180 -9.58 7.69 -1.16
CA GLY A 180 -8.47 6.80 -0.77
C GLY A 180 -7.28 7.54 -0.15
N ALA A 181 -6.30 6.79 0.31
CA ALA A 181 -5.14 7.21 1.11
C ALA A 181 -4.06 7.96 0.28
N GLY A 182 -4.50 8.89 -0.58
CA GLY A 182 -3.73 9.49 -1.67
C GLY A 182 -3.91 8.74 -2.99
N GLY A 183 -3.38 9.32 -4.08
CA GLY A 183 -3.56 8.77 -5.43
C GLY A 183 -2.99 7.36 -5.63
N VAL A 184 -1.90 7.01 -4.93
CA VAL A 184 -1.27 5.68 -4.96
C VAL A 184 -2.27 4.55 -4.64
N GLN A 185 -2.94 4.61 -3.49
CA GLN A 185 -3.88 3.57 -3.08
C GLN A 185 -5.02 3.41 -4.10
N LEU A 186 -5.45 4.52 -4.72
CA LEU A 186 -6.50 4.53 -5.75
C LEU A 186 -6.02 3.98 -7.11
N ILE A 187 -4.73 4.13 -7.45
CA ILE A 187 -4.12 3.49 -8.62
C ILE A 187 -4.11 1.98 -8.41
N ASP A 188 -3.65 1.51 -7.25
CA ASP A 188 -3.56 0.09 -6.91
C ASP A 188 -4.96 -0.56 -6.91
N ALA A 189 -5.95 0.11 -6.32
CA ALA A 189 -7.34 -0.31 -6.32
C ALA A 189 -7.99 -0.29 -7.72
N ALA A 190 -7.65 0.67 -8.57
CA ALA A 190 -8.13 0.75 -9.94
C ALA A 190 -7.55 -0.39 -10.81
N LEU A 191 -6.26 -0.68 -10.66
CA LEU A 191 -5.61 -1.83 -11.29
C LEU A 191 -6.27 -3.15 -10.84
N TYR A 192 -6.52 -3.31 -9.53
CA TYR A 192 -7.25 -4.45 -9.01
C TYR A 192 -8.66 -4.55 -9.60
N ALA A 193 -9.50 -3.51 -9.46
CA ALA A 193 -10.90 -3.55 -9.87
C ALA A 193 -11.10 -3.83 -11.38
N LEU A 194 -10.16 -3.41 -12.23
CA LEU A 194 -10.18 -3.71 -13.66
C LEU A 194 -9.82 -5.18 -14.02
N THR A 195 -9.45 -6.02 -13.04
CA THR A 195 -9.30 -7.48 -13.21
C THR A 195 -10.53 -8.27 -12.77
N GLN A 196 -11.43 -7.68 -11.97
CA GLN A 196 -12.50 -8.39 -11.23
C GLN A 196 -13.86 -8.47 -11.96
N GLY A 197 -13.93 -8.07 -13.23
CA GLY A 197 -15.19 -8.07 -13.99
C GLY A 197 -15.54 -9.40 -14.66
N PRO A 198 -16.79 -9.58 -15.13
CA PRO A 198 -17.13 -10.65 -16.05
C PRO A 198 -16.37 -10.48 -17.38
N ASN A 199 -16.01 -11.60 -18.00
CA ASN A 199 -15.24 -11.66 -19.26
C ASN A 199 -13.85 -10.97 -19.22
N ARG A 200 -13.23 -10.80 -18.04
CA ARG A 200 -11.82 -10.39 -17.96
C ARG A 200 -10.89 -11.55 -18.31
N HIS A 201 -9.71 -11.20 -18.80
CA HIS A 201 -8.64 -12.16 -19.01
C HIS A 201 -8.04 -12.59 -17.67
N LYS A 202 -7.49 -13.81 -17.59
CA LYS A 202 -6.86 -14.35 -16.36
C LYS A 202 -5.70 -13.47 -15.85
N THR A 203 -5.11 -12.66 -16.74
CA THR A 203 -4.14 -11.63 -16.41
C THR A 203 -4.40 -10.44 -17.32
N MET A 204 -4.49 -9.24 -16.77
CA MET A 204 -4.64 -8.00 -17.53
C MET A 204 -3.27 -7.35 -17.76
N HIS A 205 -2.97 -6.93 -18.98
CA HIS A 205 -1.72 -6.28 -19.31
C HIS A 205 -1.78 -4.78 -18.99
N VAL A 206 -0.79 -4.26 -18.27
CA VAL A 206 -0.73 -2.85 -17.85
C VAL A 206 0.33 -2.11 -18.66
N PHE A 207 -0.04 -0.96 -19.22
CA PHE A 207 0.83 -0.13 -20.05
C PHE A 207 0.65 1.36 -19.71
N ALA A 208 1.76 2.12 -19.75
CA ALA A 208 1.75 3.57 -19.84
C ALA A 208 2.75 4.03 -20.91
N GLU A 209 2.47 5.15 -21.57
CA GLU A 209 3.40 5.69 -22.57
C GLU A 209 4.66 6.29 -21.90
N LYS A 210 5.83 5.96 -22.44
CA LYS A 210 7.13 6.40 -21.91
C LYS A 210 7.42 7.87 -22.29
N PRO A 211 7.95 8.70 -21.37
CA PRO A 211 8.30 8.39 -19.98
C PRO A 211 7.08 8.42 -19.03
N TYR A 212 6.98 7.46 -18.11
CA TYR A 212 5.83 7.30 -17.19
C TYR A 212 6.24 7.33 -15.71
N TYR A 213 5.28 7.52 -14.80
CA TYR A 213 5.52 7.41 -13.35
C TYR A 213 5.82 5.94 -12.94
N PRO A 214 6.98 5.63 -12.30
CA PRO A 214 7.42 4.24 -12.10
C PRO A 214 6.48 3.37 -11.26
N HIS A 215 5.65 3.99 -10.42
CA HIS A 215 4.69 3.27 -9.58
C HIS A 215 3.71 2.40 -10.37
N PHE A 216 3.31 2.79 -11.58
CA PHE A 216 2.37 1.99 -12.39
C PHE A 216 2.91 0.60 -12.69
N ARG A 217 4.22 0.51 -12.95
CA ARG A 217 4.90 -0.77 -13.11
C ARG A 217 5.04 -1.50 -11.78
N MET A 218 5.45 -0.81 -10.71
CA MET A 218 5.59 -1.44 -9.39
C MET A 218 4.28 -2.04 -8.88
N ALA A 219 3.15 -1.35 -9.07
CA ALA A 219 1.82 -1.83 -8.71
C ALA A 219 1.36 -3.00 -9.60
N SER A 220 1.65 -2.95 -10.90
CA SER A 220 1.38 -4.08 -11.82
C SER A 220 2.23 -5.31 -11.48
N ASP A 221 3.51 -5.13 -11.17
CA ASP A 221 4.45 -6.21 -10.83
C ASP A 221 4.19 -6.81 -9.43
N LEU A 222 3.38 -6.14 -8.59
CA LEU A 222 2.92 -6.62 -7.27
C LEU A 222 1.52 -7.28 -7.30
N ASN A 223 0.68 -6.98 -8.29
CA ASN A 223 -0.66 -7.56 -8.43
C ASN A 223 -0.61 -8.79 -9.37
N PRO A 224 -0.82 -10.03 -8.87
CA PRO A 224 -0.66 -11.26 -9.67
C PRO A 224 -1.72 -11.44 -10.76
N LEU A 225 -2.77 -10.61 -10.77
CA LEU A 225 -3.80 -10.57 -11.81
C LEU A 225 -3.44 -9.57 -12.93
N THR A 226 -2.29 -8.91 -12.84
CA THR A 226 -1.76 -8.01 -13.87
C THR A 226 -0.34 -8.38 -14.31
N ASN A 227 0.08 -7.87 -15.47
CA ASN A 227 1.45 -7.99 -15.96
C ASN A 227 1.87 -6.74 -16.74
N TRP A 228 3.03 -6.16 -16.45
CA TRP A 228 3.52 -5.00 -17.18
C TRP A 228 3.86 -5.35 -18.63
N THR A 229 3.45 -4.51 -19.59
CA THR A 229 3.84 -4.65 -20.99
C THR A 229 4.46 -3.36 -21.54
N ASP A 230 5.58 -3.51 -22.25
CA ASP A 230 6.14 -2.44 -23.08
C ASP A 230 5.50 -2.41 -24.49
N GLU A 231 4.67 -3.41 -24.83
CA GLU A 231 4.08 -3.61 -26.15
C GLU A 231 2.64 -3.05 -26.29
N GLY A 232 2.16 -2.25 -25.34
CA GLY A 232 0.76 -1.78 -25.31
C GLY A 232 0.26 -1.13 -26.60
N LYS A 233 1.13 -0.46 -27.38
CA LYS A 233 0.81 0.06 -28.72
C LYS A 233 0.44 -1.02 -29.74
N ARG A 234 1.12 -2.18 -29.68
CA ARG A 234 0.85 -3.36 -30.50
C ARG A 234 -0.43 -4.04 -30.02
N MET A 235 -0.52 -4.30 -28.71
CA MET A 235 -1.68 -4.93 -28.09
C MET A 235 -2.98 -4.15 -28.33
N CYS A 236 -2.95 -2.81 -28.31
CA CYS A 236 -4.13 -1.99 -28.59
C CYS A 236 -4.81 -2.30 -29.95
N SER A 237 -4.01 -2.68 -30.94
CA SER A 237 -4.50 -3.03 -32.27
C SER A 237 -5.06 -4.46 -32.29
N GLU A 238 -4.31 -5.40 -31.71
CA GLU A 238 -4.60 -6.85 -31.74
C GLU A 238 -5.67 -7.26 -30.72
N ASP A 239 -5.44 -7.00 -29.43
CA ASP A 239 -6.35 -7.27 -28.32
C ASP A 239 -6.23 -6.17 -27.23
N PRO A 240 -7.02 -5.10 -27.32
CA PRO A 240 -7.15 -4.13 -26.23
C PRO A 240 -8.07 -4.61 -25.10
N SER A 241 -8.77 -5.76 -25.24
CA SER A 241 -9.68 -6.25 -24.19
C SER A 241 -8.92 -6.84 -23.00
N SER A 242 -7.68 -7.27 -23.19
CA SER A 242 -6.74 -7.62 -22.12
C SER A 242 -5.91 -6.42 -21.62
N LEU A 243 -6.06 -5.21 -22.19
CA LEU A 243 -5.17 -4.07 -21.91
C LEU A 243 -5.80 -3.06 -20.93
N ILE A 244 -4.98 -2.62 -19.97
CA ILE A 244 -5.21 -1.46 -19.11
C ILE A 244 -4.20 -0.37 -19.51
N GLU A 245 -4.69 0.74 -20.04
CA GLU A 245 -3.90 1.94 -20.32
C GLU A 245 -3.92 2.88 -19.11
N VAL A 246 -2.74 3.28 -18.63
CA VAL A 246 -2.57 4.30 -17.59
C VAL A 246 -2.01 5.57 -18.21
N VAL A 247 -2.77 6.67 -18.11
CA VAL A 247 -2.45 7.96 -18.76
C VAL A 247 -2.31 9.05 -17.72
N THR A 248 -1.11 9.63 -17.56
CA THR A 248 -0.85 10.76 -16.65
C THR A 248 -0.83 12.07 -17.43
N SER A 249 -1.65 13.07 -17.04
CA SER A 249 -1.78 14.31 -17.81
C SER A 249 -2.18 15.53 -16.95
N PRO A 250 -1.31 16.54 -16.76
CA PRO A 250 0.11 16.63 -17.13
C PRO A 250 0.96 15.46 -16.60
N ASN A 251 1.91 15.01 -17.40
CA ASN A 251 2.70 13.81 -17.17
C ASN A 251 3.78 13.96 -16.08
N ASN A 252 4.15 12.83 -15.49
CA ASN A 252 5.31 12.68 -14.61
C ASN A 252 6.30 11.74 -15.31
N PRO A 253 7.42 12.26 -15.87
CA PRO A 253 8.21 13.35 -15.29
C PRO A 253 8.17 14.68 -16.04
N ASP A 254 7.72 14.74 -17.30
CA ASP A 254 8.02 15.84 -18.23
C ASP A 254 6.93 16.93 -18.36
N GLY A 255 5.82 16.80 -17.63
CA GLY A 255 4.70 17.75 -17.65
C GLY A 255 3.92 17.80 -18.97
N ARG A 256 4.21 16.90 -19.93
CA ARG A 256 3.50 16.88 -21.22
C ARG A 256 2.02 16.52 -21.02
N ARG A 257 1.15 17.10 -21.83
CA ARG A 257 -0.27 16.71 -21.88
C ARG A 257 -0.40 15.41 -22.67
N MET A 258 -0.52 14.28 -21.98
CA MET A 258 -0.78 12.99 -22.61
C MET A 258 -2.26 12.84 -22.96
N THR A 259 -2.53 12.16 -24.07
CA THR A 259 -3.86 11.74 -24.52
C THR A 259 -3.88 10.22 -24.62
N PRO A 260 -5.03 9.55 -24.40
CA PRO A 260 -5.12 8.11 -24.52
C PRO A 260 -4.78 7.63 -25.93
N ILE A 261 -3.84 6.70 -26.04
CA ILE A 261 -3.43 6.09 -27.30
C ILE A 261 -4.26 4.85 -27.63
N CYS A 262 -5.01 4.29 -26.66
CA CYS A 262 -5.87 3.14 -26.87
C CYS A 262 -7.35 3.37 -26.49
N PRO A 263 -8.18 3.90 -27.42
CA PRO A 263 -9.60 4.15 -27.16
C PRO A 263 -10.48 2.93 -26.82
N ARG A 264 -9.97 1.70 -27.00
CA ARG A 264 -10.67 0.44 -26.70
C ARG A 264 -10.15 -0.29 -25.45
N ALA A 265 -9.06 0.17 -24.84
CA ALA A 265 -8.53 -0.41 -23.61
C ALA A 265 -9.28 0.12 -22.39
N PHE A 266 -9.19 -0.59 -21.26
CA PHE A 266 -9.65 -0.05 -19.99
C PHE A 266 -8.71 1.07 -19.55
N ARG A 267 -9.24 2.24 -19.17
CA ARG A 267 -8.40 3.43 -18.92
C ARG A 267 -8.43 3.94 -17.48
N ILE A 268 -7.25 3.92 -16.86
CA ILE A 268 -6.94 4.71 -15.67
C ILE A 268 -6.34 6.04 -16.15
N THR A 269 -6.91 7.16 -15.72
CA THR A 269 -6.37 8.49 -16.04
C THR A 269 -5.91 9.17 -14.75
N ASP A 270 -4.60 9.35 -14.62
CA ASP A 270 -3.97 10.06 -13.51
C ASP A 270 -3.94 11.56 -13.80
N TYR A 271 -4.78 12.29 -13.06
CA TYR A 271 -4.96 13.73 -13.13
C TYR A 271 -4.47 14.43 -11.84
N VAL A 272 -3.56 13.83 -11.05
CA VAL A 272 -3.04 14.49 -9.83
C VAL A 272 -2.40 15.86 -10.12
N TYR A 273 -1.87 16.07 -11.33
CA TYR A 273 -1.30 17.33 -11.81
C TYR A 273 -2.28 18.21 -12.62
N ARG A 274 -3.55 17.81 -12.81
CA ARG A 274 -4.49 18.54 -13.69
C ARG A 274 -5.13 19.74 -12.98
N TRP A 275 -4.29 20.68 -12.53
CA TRP A 275 -4.68 21.90 -11.81
C TRP A 275 -4.16 23.16 -12.50
N PRO A 276 -4.86 24.31 -12.38
CA PRO A 276 -4.48 25.56 -13.03
C PRO A 276 -3.05 26.05 -12.74
N HIS A 277 -2.43 25.67 -11.62
CA HIS A 277 -1.07 26.09 -11.30
C HIS A 277 0.04 25.30 -12.04
N TYR A 278 -0.25 24.10 -12.56
CA TYR A 278 0.71 23.30 -13.35
C TYR A 278 0.65 23.54 -14.86
N ALA A 279 -0.51 23.95 -15.37
CA ALA A 279 -0.71 24.14 -16.80
C ALA A 279 -1.65 25.33 -17.09
N ALA A 280 -1.52 25.88 -18.31
CA ALA A 280 -2.56 26.72 -18.87
C ALA A 280 -3.91 25.97 -18.87
N ALA A 281 -5.02 26.71 -18.71
CA ALA A 281 -6.35 26.14 -18.67
C ALA A 281 -6.61 25.27 -19.90
N ASP A 282 -7.15 24.07 -19.67
CA ASP A 282 -7.44 23.11 -20.73
C ASP A 282 -8.93 23.17 -21.05
N THR A 283 -9.30 23.76 -22.19
CA THR A 283 -10.71 23.94 -22.55
C THR A 283 -11.37 22.65 -23.05
N THR A 284 -10.60 21.59 -23.31
CA THR A 284 -11.09 20.25 -23.63
C THR A 284 -11.28 19.41 -22.37
N LEU A 285 -12.54 19.25 -21.96
CA LEU A 285 -12.95 18.31 -20.91
C LEU A 285 -12.73 16.86 -21.37
N HIS A 286 -11.54 16.32 -21.06
CA HIS A 286 -11.20 14.92 -21.30
C HIS A 286 -11.72 14.01 -20.18
N GLY A 287 -12.74 13.20 -20.48
CA GLY A 287 -13.25 12.17 -19.59
C GLY A 287 -12.40 10.89 -19.61
N GLY A 288 -12.16 10.31 -18.44
CA GLY A 288 -11.67 8.95 -18.26
C GLY A 288 -12.80 8.00 -17.87
N ASP A 289 -12.49 6.73 -17.65
CA ASP A 289 -13.42 5.79 -17.00
C ASP A 289 -13.11 5.68 -15.50
N ILE A 290 -11.83 5.81 -15.15
CA ILE A 290 -11.33 6.10 -13.82
C ILE A 290 -10.45 7.37 -13.93
N MET A 291 -10.75 8.42 -13.15
CA MET A 291 -9.99 9.68 -13.13
C MET A 291 -9.49 9.97 -11.71
N ILE A 292 -8.18 9.88 -11.47
CA ILE A 292 -7.57 9.91 -10.13
C ILE A 292 -6.96 11.29 -9.84
N PHE A 293 -7.20 11.80 -8.63
CA PHE A 293 -6.68 13.06 -8.12
C PHE A 293 -6.09 12.87 -6.71
N SER A 294 -5.23 13.81 -6.28
CA SER A 294 -4.62 13.76 -4.95
C SER A 294 -4.44 15.14 -4.35
N PHE A 295 -4.87 15.26 -3.09
CA PHE A 295 -4.70 16.45 -2.27
C PHE A 295 -3.22 16.85 -2.14
N SER A 296 -2.33 15.85 -2.13
CA SER A 296 -0.87 16.02 -2.07
C SER A 296 -0.29 16.88 -3.21
N LYS A 297 -0.86 16.78 -4.43
CA LYS A 297 -0.41 17.55 -5.59
C LYS A 297 -1.26 18.80 -5.84
N LEU A 298 -2.49 18.85 -5.32
CA LEU A 298 -3.29 20.07 -5.28
C LEU A 298 -2.72 21.12 -4.31
N SER A 299 -2.32 20.72 -3.09
CA SER A 299 -2.13 21.64 -1.96
C SER A 299 -0.73 21.64 -1.31
N GLY A 300 0.13 20.69 -1.67
CA GLY A 300 1.39 20.46 -0.97
C GLY A 300 1.28 19.64 0.32
N TYR A 301 0.07 19.36 0.83
CA TYR A 301 -0.11 18.49 2.00
C TYR A 301 0.03 17.00 1.63
N ALA A 302 1.27 16.58 1.33
CA ALA A 302 1.63 15.20 0.99
C ALA A 302 1.31 14.21 2.12
N ALA A 303 1.69 14.56 3.34
CA ALA A 303 1.54 13.73 4.54
C ALA A 303 0.09 13.49 4.97
N SER A 304 -0.88 14.32 4.56
CA SER A 304 -2.31 14.11 4.91
C SER A 304 -2.95 12.90 4.24
N ARG A 305 -2.28 12.24 3.29
CA ARG A 305 -2.75 11.00 2.64
C ARG A 305 -4.20 11.04 2.14
N ILE A 306 -4.63 12.13 1.49
CA ILE A 306 -5.95 12.21 0.84
C ILE A 306 -5.82 12.20 -0.69
N GLY A 307 -6.67 11.39 -1.32
CA GLY A 307 -6.93 11.38 -2.76
C GLY A 307 -8.35 10.95 -3.04
N TRP A 308 -8.78 11.14 -4.28
CA TRP A 308 -10.11 10.73 -4.74
C TRP A 308 -10.08 10.32 -6.20
N ALA A 309 -10.96 9.39 -6.58
CA ALA A 309 -11.19 8.97 -7.95
C ALA A 309 -12.63 9.27 -8.35
N PHE A 310 -12.83 9.78 -9.56
CA PHE A 310 -14.13 9.76 -10.24
C PHE A 310 -14.19 8.55 -11.15
N VAL A 311 -15.15 7.66 -10.89
CA VAL A 311 -15.29 6.36 -11.56
C VAL A 311 -16.63 6.33 -12.28
N ARG A 312 -16.61 6.00 -13.58
CA ARG A 312 -17.80 5.96 -14.45
C ARG A 312 -18.69 4.77 -14.12
N ASP A 313 -18.07 3.60 -13.96
CA ASP A 313 -18.73 2.32 -13.73
C ASP A 313 -18.96 2.10 -12.22
N PRO A 314 -20.22 2.03 -11.74
CA PRO A 314 -20.50 1.81 -10.32
C PRO A 314 -20.00 0.46 -9.78
N ALA A 315 -19.89 -0.58 -10.61
CA ALA A 315 -19.35 -1.88 -10.18
C ALA A 315 -17.85 -1.78 -9.94
N VAL A 316 -17.11 -1.15 -10.87
CA VAL A 316 -15.67 -0.84 -10.67
C VAL A 316 -15.48 0.05 -9.44
N ALA A 317 -16.34 1.04 -9.22
CA ALA A 317 -16.27 1.92 -8.04
C ALA A 317 -16.50 1.16 -6.72
N SER A 318 -17.44 0.21 -6.71
CA SER A 318 -17.69 -0.69 -5.57
C SER A 318 -16.46 -1.53 -5.27
N ILE A 319 -15.88 -2.19 -6.27
CA ILE A 319 -14.71 -3.08 -6.11
C ILE A 319 -13.47 -2.28 -5.69
N MET A 320 -13.25 -1.08 -6.23
CA MET A 320 -12.22 -0.16 -5.75
C MET A 320 -12.41 0.16 -4.26
N SER A 321 -13.64 0.36 -3.79
CA SER A 321 -13.90 0.62 -2.38
C SER A 321 -13.80 -0.61 -1.47
N GLN A 322 -14.08 -1.80 -1.98
CA GLN A 322 -13.81 -3.05 -1.25
C GLN A 322 -12.30 -3.20 -1.04
N TYR A 323 -11.48 -2.87 -2.03
CA TYR A 323 -10.02 -2.78 -1.88
C TYR A 323 -9.60 -1.70 -0.86
N MET A 324 -10.20 -0.49 -0.87
CA MET A 324 -9.96 0.52 0.18
C MET A 324 -10.28 -0.04 1.58
N TRP A 325 -11.41 -0.72 1.71
CA TRP A 325 -11.89 -1.27 2.98
C TRP A 325 -10.93 -2.34 3.52
N LEU A 326 -10.54 -3.29 2.68
CA LEU A 326 -9.62 -4.38 3.04
C LEU A 326 -8.19 -3.89 3.32
N GLN A 327 -7.71 -2.87 2.61
CA GLN A 327 -6.33 -2.39 2.76
C GLN A 327 -6.16 -1.44 3.96
N SER A 328 -7.10 -0.52 4.20
CA SER A 328 -6.97 0.45 5.30
C SER A 328 -8.29 0.92 5.93
N THR A 329 -9.42 0.28 5.63
CA THR A 329 -10.78 0.72 6.01
C THR A 329 -11.22 2.05 5.37
N ALA A 330 -10.54 3.14 5.69
CA ALA A 330 -10.68 4.48 5.10
C ALA A 330 -9.42 5.33 5.41
N PRO A 331 -9.22 6.51 4.81
CA PRO A 331 -8.21 7.47 5.27
C PRO A 331 -8.53 7.99 6.69
N ALA A 332 -7.50 8.36 7.48
CA ALA A 332 -7.68 8.87 8.84
C ALA A 332 -8.65 10.06 8.92
N VAL A 333 -9.50 10.11 9.96
CA VAL A 333 -10.62 11.07 10.05
C VAL A 333 -10.15 12.50 10.31
N GLU A 334 -9.02 12.66 11.00
CA GLU A 334 -8.33 13.93 11.25
C GLU A 334 -7.71 14.48 9.96
N SER A 335 -7.14 13.61 9.14
CA SER A 335 -6.65 13.97 7.80
C SER A 335 -7.79 14.35 6.86
N GLN A 336 -8.94 13.66 6.96
CA GLN A 336 -10.16 14.02 6.25
C GLN A 336 -10.70 15.39 6.69
N LEU A 337 -10.72 15.69 8.00
CA LEU A 337 -11.10 17.00 8.55
C LEU A 337 -10.17 18.12 8.05
N ARG A 338 -8.85 17.89 8.09
CA ARG A 338 -7.84 18.83 7.57
C ARG A 338 -8.03 19.08 6.08
N ALA A 339 -8.21 18.04 5.28
CA ALA A 339 -8.44 18.17 3.85
C ALA A 339 -9.76 18.90 3.54
N ALA A 340 -10.87 18.56 4.21
CA ALA A 340 -12.15 19.24 4.04
C ALA A 340 -12.05 20.75 4.27
N LYS A 341 -11.46 21.15 5.41
CA LYS A 341 -11.32 22.57 5.77
C LYS A 341 -10.39 23.32 4.81
N SER A 342 -9.31 22.69 4.35
CA SER A 342 -8.43 23.26 3.33
C SER A 342 -9.11 23.37 1.96
N LEU A 343 -9.89 22.36 1.53
CA LEU A 343 -10.63 22.37 0.27
C LEU A 343 -11.69 23.48 0.27
N GLN A 344 -12.42 23.67 1.37
CA GLN A 344 -13.36 24.77 1.53
C GLN A 344 -12.67 26.15 1.43
N ALA A 345 -11.49 26.32 2.02
CA ALA A 345 -10.72 27.56 1.89
C ALA A 345 -10.21 27.79 0.46
N ILE A 346 -9.76 26.74 -0.24
CA ILE A 346 -9.38 26.82 -1.66
C ILE A 346 -10.60 27.27 -2.49
N VAL A 347 -11.76 26.61 -2.33
CA VAL A 347 -13.01 26.94 -3.02
C VAL A 347 -13.43 28.40 -2.77
N ALA A 348 -13.45 28.84 -1.51
CA ALA A 348 -13.78 30.23 -1.16
C ALA A 348 -12.79 31.25 -1.76
N SER A 349 -11.51 30.90 -1.87
CA SER A 349 -10.50 31.77 -2.50
C SER A 349 -10.75 32.04 -3.98
N MET A 350 -11.55 31.20 -4.66
CA MET A 350 -11.87 31.33 -6.08
C MET A 350 -12.89 32.45 -6.38
N ASP A 351 -13.43 33.11 -5.36
CA ASP A 351 -14.22 34.34 -5.51
C ASP A 351 -13.34 35.55 -5.88
N ALA A 352 -12.05 35.50 -5.52
CA ALA A 352 -11.04 36.40 -6.06
C ALA A 352 -10.57 35.90 -7.44
N PRO A 353 -10.25 36.79 -8.39
CA PRO A 353 -9.78 36.38 -9.72
C PRO A 353 -8.45 35.61 -9.62
N ILE A 354 -8.20 34.71 -10.57
CA ILE A 354 -6.98 33.88 -10.63
C ILE A 354 -5.68 34.69 -10.90
N THR A 355 -5.78 36.00 -11.08
CA THR A 355 -4.66 36.96 -11.11
C THR A 355 -4.31 37.52 -9.73
N SER A 356 -5.08 37.21 -8.68
CA SER A 356 -4.82 37.62 -7.30
C SER A 356 -4.06 36.55 -6.53
N ASN A 357 -3.08 36.96 -5.72
CA ASN A 357 -2.41 36.08 -4.76
C ASN A 357 -3.32 35.69 -3.58
N THR A 358 -4.50 36.29 -3.42
CA THR A 358 -5.52 35.80 -2.47
C THR A 358 -6.25 34.56 -2.98
N ASN A 359 -6.32 34.34 -4.30
CA ASN A 359 -6.81 33.10 -4.91
C ASN A 359 -5.70 32.04 -4.84
N PHE A 360 -6.00 30.85 -4.31
CA PHE A 360 -5.03 29.78 -4.15
C PHE A 360 -4.35 29.38 -5.47
N PHE A 361 -5.13 29.24 -6.55
CA PHE A 361 -4.59 28.89 -7.86
C PHE A 361 -3.81 30.03 -8.52
N GLY A 362 -4.14 31.28 -8.20
CA GLY A 362 -3.35 32.45 -8.61
C GLY A 362 -1.98 32.47 -7.96
N TYR A 363 -1.95 32.38 -6.62
CA TYR A 363 -0.70 32.27 -5.85
C TYR A 363 0.17 31.09 -6.30
N ALA A 364 -0.41 29.88 -6.36
CA ALA A 364 0.33 28.67 -6.69
C ALA A 364 0.92 28.72 -8.12
N ARG A 365 0.19 29.31 -9.09
CA ARG A 365 0.69 29.54 -10.44
C ARG A 365 1.84 30.55 -10.44
N ALA A 366 1.72 31.65 -9.69
CA ALA A 366 2.77 32.67 -9.60
C ALA A 366 4.06 32.11 -8.96
N ALA A 367 3.93 31.36 -7.86
CA ALA A 367 5.06 30.73 -7.18
C ALA A 367 5.82 29.73 -8.08
N LEU A 368 5.10 28.89 -8.83
CA LEU A 368 5.74 27.95 -9.75
C LEU A 368 6.33 28.66 -10.98
N ALA A 369 5.67 29.70 -11.50
CA ALA A 369 6.18 30.50 -12.62
C ALA A 369 7.47 31.28 -12.30
N ASP A 370 7.62 31.78 -11.07
CA ASP A 370 8.90 32.37 -10.61
C ASP A 370 10.04 31.34 -10.68
N ARG A 371 9.80 30.14 -10.14
CA ARG A 371 10.78 29.06 -10.16
C ARG A 371 11.16 28.64 -11.59
N TRP A 372 10.21 28.62 -12.53
CA TRP A 372 10.50 28.39 -13.95
C TRP A 372 11.30 29.53 -14.60
N SER A 373 10.97 30.79 -14.31
CA SER A 373 11.73 31.96 -14.77
C SER A 373 13.20 31.92 -14.32
N ARG A 374 13.41 31.60 -13.04
CA ARG A 374 14.74 31.47 -12.42
C ARG A 374 15.50 30.25 -12.96
N LEU A 375 14.81 29.13 -13.17
CA LEU A 375 15.38 27.93 -13.77
C LEU A 375 15.91 28.21 -15.19
N HIS A 376 15.11 28.85 -16.04
CA HIS A 376 15.52 29.23 -17.39
C HIS A 376 16.76 30.14 -17.40
N SER A 377 16.93 31.04 -16.42
CA SER A 377 18.16 31.87 -16.34
C SER A 377 19.44 31.10 -15.98
N VAL A 378 19.34 29.89 -15.41
CA VAL A 378 20.49 29.01 -15.12
C VAL A 378 20.77 28.03 -16.26
N PHE A 379 19.74 27.61 -16.99
CA PHE A 379 19.88 26.75 -18.17
C PHE A 379 20.08 27.51 -19.49
N ASP A 380 19.94 28.84 -19.50
CA ASP A 380 20.23 29.68 -20.67
C ASP A 380 21.67 29.44 -21.17
N LYS A 381 21.81 29.29 -22.49
CA LYS A 381 23.06 28.96 -23.21
C LYS A 381 23.74 27.62 -22.84
N GLN A 382 23.18 26.81 -21.94
CA GLN A 382 23.79 25.54 -21.56
C GLN A 382 23.73 24.50 -22.68
N THR A 383 24.86 23.84 -22.94
CA THR A 383 25.03 22.82 -24.00
C THR A 383 25.28 21.41 -23.45
N ARG A 384 25.63 21.30 -22.16
CA ARG A 384 25.89 20.04 -21.44
C ARG A 384 24.62 19.42 -20.85
N PHE A 385 23.65 20.25 -20.49
CA PHE A 385 22.37 19.85 -19.89
C PHE A 385 21.23 20.62 -20.54
N LYS A 386 20.12 19.93 -20.86
CA LYS A 386 18.96 20.50 -21.54
C LYS A 386 17.66 20.14 -20.81
N LEU A 387 16.77 21.11 -20.63
CA LEU A 387 15.40 20.87 -20.18
C LEU A 387 14.57 20.23 -21.32
N ASP A 388 13.92 19.09 -21.03
CA ASP A 388 13.12 18.29 -21.97
C ASP A 388 11.67 18.11 -21.45
N CYS A 389 11.19 19.12 -20.73
CA CYS A 389 9.91 19.20 -20.03
C CYS A 389 9.13 20.48 -20.40
N THR A 390 7.87 20.53 -19.97
CA THR A 390 6.96 21.66 -20.20
C THR A 390 7.03 22.68 -19.05
N ASP A 391 7.12 23.97 -19.36
CA ASP A 391 6.99 25.06 -18.38
C ASP A 391 5.72 24.93 -17.53
N GLY A 392 5.85 25.17 -16.23
CA GLY A 392 4.77 24.96 -15.24
C GLY A 392 4.74 23.55 -14.62
N ASN A 393 5.56 22.61 -15.08
CA ASN A 393 5.70 21.31 -14.44
C ASN A 393 6.29 21.41 -13.01
N LEU A 394 6.01 20.41 -12.15
CA LEU A 394 6.59 20.32 -10.79
C LEU A 394 8.06 19.82 -10.79
N PHE A 395 8.51 19.32 -11.94
CA PHE A 395 9.80 18.66 -12.08
C PHE A 395 10.63 19.27 -13.21
N MET A 396 11.93 19.25 -13.01
CA MET A 396 12.91 19.39 -14.08
C MET A 396 13.18 18.00 -14.65
N TRP A 397 12.87 17.78 -15.92
CA TRP A 397 13.31 16.62 -16.69
C TRP A 397 14.51 17.07 -17.53
N ILE A 398 15.70 16.68 -17.10
CA ILE A 398 16.96 17.18 -17.64
C ILE A 398 17.63 16.06 -18.44
N ARG A 399 18.01 16.36 -19.68
CA ARG A 399 18.84 15.51 -20.53
C ARG A 399 20.28 15.97 -20.49
N CYS A 400 21.19 15.07 -20.16
CA CYS A 400 22.63 15.26 -20.34
C CYS A 400 23.00 15.02 -21.80
N THR A 401 23.71 15.96 -22.41
CA THR A 401 24.01 15.98 -23.86
C THR A 401 25.50 15.89 -24.17
N HIS A 402 26.37 15.91 -23.17
CA HIS A 402 27.80 15.66 -23.31
C HIS A 402 28.10 14.15 -23.15
N GLU A 403 29.00 13.61 -23.99
CA GLU A 403 29.26 12.16 -24.11
C GLU A 403 29.55 11.51 -22.74
N ASP A 404 30.48 12.10 -21.97
CA ASP A 404 30.85 11.66 -20.61
C ASP A 404 29.66 11.53 -19.64
N ASP A 405 28.57 12.29 -19.82
CA ASP A 405 27.41 12.29 -18.92
C ASP A 405 26.26 11.40 -19.42
N THR A 406 26.21 11.04 -20.72
CA THR A 406 25.08 10.25 -21.27
C THR A 406 24.93 8.86 -20.64
N HIS A 407 26.03 8.29 -20.12
CA HIS A 407 26.05 6.97 -19.50
C HIS A 407 25.59 6.97 -18.02
N ASP A 408 25.67 8.11 -17.33
CA ASP A 408 25.14 8.34 -15.98
C ASP A 408 24.86 9.85 -15.79
N CYS A 409 23.66 10.27 -16.19
CA CYS A 409 23.26 11.66 -16.06
C CYS A 409 23.00 12.10 -14.60
N ALA A 410 23.05 11.19 -13.61
CA ALA A 410 22.92 11.54 -12.20
C ALA A 410 24.27 11.98 -11.58
N ALA A 411 25.39 11.42 -12.03
CA ALA A 411 26.71 11.69 -11.47
C ALA A 411 27.11 13.19 -11.41
N PRO A 412 26.84 14.05 -12.42
CA PRO A 412 27.19 15.47 -12.34
C PRO A 412 26.40 16.25 -11.28
N PHE A 413 25.13 15.89 -11.06
CA PHE A 413 24.29 16.48 -10.02
C PHE A 413 24.71 15.98 -8.63
N ALA A 414 25.00 14.69 -8.49
CA ALA A 414 25.54 14.12 -7.26
C ALA A 414 26.88 14.77 -6.85
N ALA A 415 27.73 15.13 -7.80
CA ALA A 415 29.00 15.82 -7.55
C ALA A 415 28.86 17.24 -6.96
N VAL A 416 27.71 17.91 -7.16
CA VAL A 416 27.34 19.17 -6.47
C VAL A 416 26.33 18.94 -5.33
N GLY A 417 26.16 17.68 -4.90
CA GLY A 417 25.31 17.31 -3.78
C GLY A 417 23.81 17.40 -4.06
N ILE A 418 23.35 17.20 -5.30
CA ILE A 418 21.93 17.08 -5.65
C ILE A 418 21.61 15.61 -5.93
N THR A 419 20.67 14.98 -5.20
CA THR A 419 20.14 13.67 -5.60
C THR A 419 19.21 13.84 -6.79
N THR A 420 19.11 12.80 -7.63
CA THR A 420 18.19 12.79 -8.78
C THR A 420 17.48 11.44 -8.90
N GLU A 421 16.33 11.43 -9.56
CA GLU A 421 15.68 10.21 -10.04
C GLU A 421 16.26 9.85 -11.43
N THR A 422 16.65 8.59 -11.65
CA THR A 422 17.21 8.15 -12.94
C THR A 422 16.12 7.91 -13.97
N GLY A 423 16.37 8.29 -15.23
CA GLY A 423 15.44 8.11 -16.34
C GLY A 423 15.00 6.68 -16.59
N VAL A 424 15.87 5.71 -16.26
CA VAL A 424 15.62 4.27 -16.41
C VAL A 424 14.35 3.83 -15.67
N ASN A 425 14.07 4.41 -14.50
CA ASN A 425 12.86 4.09 -13.72
C ASN A 425 11.57 4.45 -14.48
N TYR A 426 11.61 5.51 -15.29
CA TYR A 426 10.49 6.07 -16.06
C TYR A 426 10.36 5.41 -17.45
N GLY A 427 11.16 4.37 -17.73
CA GLY A 427 11.27 3.74 -19.04
C GLY A 427 12.07 4.55 -20.07
N ALA A 428 12.85 5.54 -19.63
CA ALA A 428 13.74 6.35 -20.48
C ALA A 428 15.21 5.87 -20.36
N GLY A 429 16.15 6.66 -20.90
CA GLY A 429 17.58 6.34 -20.90
C GLY A 429 18.31 6.70 -19.60
N THR A 430 19.61 6.38 -19.55
CA THR A 430 20.58 6.86 -18.54
C THR A 430 20.96 8.33 -18.73
N ASP A 431 20.66 8.88 -19.91
CA ASP A 431 21.00 10.24 -20.34
C ASP A 431 20.00 11.30 -19.83
N VAL A 432 18.98 10.90 -19.05
CA VAL A 432 17.98 11.80 -18.47
C VAL A 432 17.76 11.56 -16.99
N VAL A 433 17.44 12.63 -16.25
CA VAL A 433 17.11 12.61 -14.82
C VAL A 433 15.90 13.48 -14.49
N ARG A 434 15.17 13.12 -13.43
CA ARG A 434 14.13 13.97 -12.82
C ARG A 434 14.63 14.57 -11.50
N ILE A 435 14.43 15.87 -11.34
CA ILE A 435 14.71 16.64 -10.11
C ILE A 435 13.43 17.37 -9.72
N CYS A 436 12.98 17.26 -8.46
CA CYS A 436 11.82 17.99 -7.98
C CYS A 436 12.18 19.45 -7.66
N MET A 437 11.36 20.38 -8.16
CA MET A 437 11.48 21.82 -7.91
C MET A 437 10.33 22.37 -7.05
N GLY A 438 9.66 21.48 -6.30
CA GLY A 438 8.47 21.78 -5.49
C GLY A 438 8.66 21.86 -3.97
N HIS A 439 9.90 21.73 -3.47
CA HIS A 439 10.24 21.85 -2.04
C HIS A 439 10.01 23.27 -1.47
N HIS A 440 10.23 23.47 -0.17
CA HIS A 440 10.17 24.81 0.44
C HIS A 440 11.21 25.75 -0.18
N ASP A 441 10.97 27.07 -0.13
CA ASP A 441 11.82 28.09 -0.78
C ASP A 441 13.29 27.95 -0.32
N SER A 442 13.54 27.78 0.98
CA SER A 442 14.89 27.55 1.53
C SER A 442 15.64 26.35 0.91
N THR A 443 14.93 25.33 0.43
CA THR A 443 15.51 24.16 -0.25
C THR A 443 15.67 24.44 -1.75
N PHE A 444 14.77 25.23 -2.34
CA PHE A 444 14.86 25.65 -3.74
C PHE A 444 16.02 26.64 -3.97
N GLU A 445 16.29 27.58 -3.06
CA GLU A 445 17.44 28.48 -3.16
C GLU A 445 18.75 27.69 -3.25
N LEU A 446 18.98 26.75 -2.32
CA LEU A 446 20.20 25.93 -2.30
C LEU A 446 20.30 24.99 -3.51
N LEU A 447 19.16 24.53 -4.06
CA LEU A 447 19.11 23.79 -5.31
C LEU A 447 19.55 24.67 -6.50
N MET A 448 19.05 25.91 -6.57
CA MET A 448 19.42 26.86 -7.61
C MET A 448 20.89 27.28 -7.54
N ASP A 449 21.45 27.49 -6.34
CA ASP A 449 22.88 27.78 -6.15
C ASP A 449 23.77 26.62 -6.63
N ARG A 450 23.39 25.37 -6.30
CA ARG A 450 24.14 24.16 -6.71
C ARG A 450 24.03 23.90 -8.22
N LEU A 451 22.86 24.13 -8.81
CA LEU A 451 22.68 24.09 -10.26
C LEU A 451 23.53 25.17 -10.93
N ALA A 452 23.50 26.42 -10.46
CA ALA A 452 24.32 27.49 -11.01
C ALA A 452 25.83 27.16 -10.91
N ALA A 453 26.30 26.59 -9.79
CA ALA A 453 27.68 26.13 -9.65
C ALA A 453 28.04 25.02 -10.67
N LEU A 454 27.14 24.06 -10.90
CA LEU A 454 27.31 23.00 -11.89
C LEU A 454 27.37 23.56 -13.32
N MET A 455 26.46 24.47 -13.69
CA MET A 455 26.37 25.04 -15.04
C MET A 455 27.62 25.87 -15.37
N HIS A 456 28.06 26.77 -14.49
CA HIS A 456 29.28 27.55 -14.73
C HIS A 456 30.56 26.69 -14.71
N SER A 457 30.54 25.49 -14.08
CA SER A 457 31.70 24.59 -14.09
C SER A 457 32.07 24.07 -15.49
N GLY A 458 31.11 24.11 -16.44
CA GLY A 458 31.31 23.75 -17.85
C GLY A 458 32.04 24.81 -18.69
N GLU A 459 32.12 26.07 -18.25
CA GLU A 459 32.81 27.15 -18.98
C GLU A 459 34.34 27.16 -18.77
N ARG A 460 34.94 26.01 -18.38
CA ARG A 460 36.40 25.87 -18.36
C ARG A 460 36.93 25.81 -19.79
N THR A 461 37.35 26.98 -20.26
CA THR A 461 38.24 27.18 -21.41
C THR A 461 39.35 26.14 -21.48
N GLU A 462 39.86 25.88 -22.69
CA GLU A 462 41.09 25.09 -22.91
C GLU A 462 42.19 25.42 -21.89
N PRO A 463 43.03 24.44 -21.51
CA PRO A 463 44.09 24.66 -20.54
C PRO A 463 45.12 25.66 -21.07
N MET A 464 44.95 26.94 -20.74
CA MET A 464 45.97 27.95 -20.92
C MET A 464 47.25 27.48 -20.24
N ILE A 465 48.31 27.34 -21.04
CA ILE A 465 49.64 26.99 -20.55
C ILE A 465 50.16 28.19 -19.74
N ALA A 466 49.83 28.20 -18.45
CA ALA A 466 50.34 29.14 -17.48
C ALA A 466 51.82 28.84 -17.26
N SER A 467 52.69 29.52 -18.02
CA SER A 467 54.14 29.48 -17.83
C SER A 467 54.49 30.13 -16.49
N ASP A 468 54.65 29.30 -15.46
CA ASP A 468 54.91 29.75 -14.09
C ASP A 468 56.36 30.25 -13.95
N ALA A 469 56.57 31.51 -14.31
CA ALA A 469 57.87 32.07 -14.65
C ALA A 469 58.14 33.46 -14.05
N ALA A 470 57.73 33.70 -12.80
CA ALA A 470 58.36 34.70 -11.91
C ALA A 470 57.82 34.65 -10.46
N LEU A 471 58.55 34.00 -9.52
CA LEU A 471 58.68 34.44 -8.11
C LEU A 471 59.59 33.51 -7.27
N ARG A 472 60.91 33.69 -7.38
CA ARG A 472 61.92 33.41 -6.32
C ARG A 472 63.32 33.84 -6.78
N SER A 473 63.77 34.99 -6.30
CA SER A 473 65.11 35.52 -6.54
C SER A 473 65.77 35.92 -5.22
N ALA A 474 66.48 34.98 -4.59
CA ALA A 474 67.51 35.22 -3.58
C ALA A 474 68.32 33.93 -3.36
N ASP A 475 69.64 34.03 -3.58
CA ASP A 475 70.75 33.36 -2.87
C ASP A 475 70.82 31.81 -2.71
N VAL A 476 71.99 31.16 -2.74
CA VAL A 476 73.29 31.39 -3.44
C VAL A 476 74.16 30.12 -3.24
N SER A 477 74.96 29.70 -4.24
CA SER A 477 76.00 28.64 -4.14
C SER A 477 75.52 27.18 -3.86
N THR A 478 76.15 26.08 -4.31
CA THR A 478 77.29 25.84 -5.24
C THR A 478 77.16 24.45 -5.90
N ASP A 479 77.97 24.19 -6.93
CA ASP A 479 78.23 22.93 -7.67
C ASP A 479 77.99 21.56 -6.99
N ALA A 480 77.49 20.57 -7.76
CA ALA A 480 78.33 19.48 -8.32
C ALA A 480 77.55 18.24 -8.89
N ARG A 481 77.24 18.30 -10.20
CA ARG A 481 77.35 17.21 -11.22
C ARG A 481 77.63 15.74 -10.76
N ALA A 482 76.69 14.80 -11.04
CA ALA A 482 76.91 13.51 -11.75
C ALA A 482 75.84 12.41 -11.46
N GLN A 483 75.47 11.69 -12.53
CA GLN A 483 74.82 10.36 -12.55
C GLN A 483 75.88 9.28 -12.93
N PRO A 484 75.61 7.94 -12.98
CA PRO A 484 74.49 7.14 -12.44
C PRO A 484 74.93 5.83 -11.71
N ALA A 485 73.94 4.99 -11.37
CA ALA A 485 73.91 3.51 -11.56
C ALA A 485 74.16 2.53 -10.39
N HIS A 486 73.34 1.47 -10.41
CA HIS A 486 73.44 0.11 -9.82
C HIS A 486 73.96 -0.13 -8.38
N GLY A 487 73.14 -0.81 -7.57
CA GLY A 487 73.53 -1.49 -6.33
C GLY A 487 72.36 -2.26 -5.70
N VAL A 488 72.62 -3.39 -5.03
CA VAL A 488 71.58 -4.26 -4.42
C VAL A 488 72.04 -4.69 -3.01
N SER A 489 71.06 -4.90 -2.12
CA SER A 489 71.09 -5.81 -0.95
C SER A 489 71.21 -5.23 0.48
N SER A 490 70.22 -5.62 1.30
CA SER A 490 70.30 -6.17 2.68
C SER A 490 70.72 -5.36 3.93
N THR A 491 69.81 -5.44 4.92
CA THR A 491 70.01 -5.70 6.38
C THR A 491 70.48 -4.62 7.37
N THR A 492 69.51 -4.12 8.16
CA THR A 492 69.36 -4.32 9.63
C THR A 492 70.46 -3.87 10.62
N THR A 493 70.16 -2.90 11.51
CA THR A 493 70.34 -3.05 13.00
C THR A 493 69.61 -2.01 13.88
N THR A 494 69.02 -2.50 14.99
CA THR A 494 68.84 -1.94 16.38
C THR A 494 68.93 -0.42 16.68
N SER A 495 67.94 0.20 17.35
CA SER A 495 67.68 0.30 18.84
C SER A 495 68.32 1.57 19.47
N THR A 496 68.02 2.12 20.67
CA THR A 496 67.45 1.63 21.96
C THR A 496 66.53 2.64 22.70
N ASN A 497 65.83 2.15 23.73
CA ASN A 497 64.94 2.87 24.67
C ASN A 497 65.59 4.00 25.50
N TYR A 498 64.73 4.83 26.11
CA TYR A 498 64.91 5.34 27.47
C TYR A 498 63.56 5.36 28.22
N GLY A 499 63.57 5.33 29.55
CA GLY A 499 62.39 5.44 30.42
C GLY A 499 62.80 5.78 31.87
N ILE A 500 61.83 6.14 32.71
CA ILE A 500 61.98 6.43 34.16
C ILE A 500 60.62 6.21 34.86
N SER A 501 60.61 6.05 36.19
CA SER A 501 59.48 5.51 36.97
C SER A 501 59.28 6.18 38.33
N SER A 502 58.05 6.11 38.85
CA SER A 502 57.67 6.09 40.28
C SER A 502 56.19 5.62 40.36
N ASP A 503 55.80 4.55 41.08
CA ASP A 503 55.76 4.36 42.55
C ASP A 503 54.68 5.23 43.24
N ILE A 504 53.90 4.82 44.27
CA ILE A 504 53.89 3.64 45.20
C ILE A 504 52.48 3.64 45.91
N SER A 505 51.83 2.63 46.52
CA SER A 505 51.97 1.15 46.67
C SER A 505 50.73 0.51 47.36
N THR A 506 50.41 -0.79 47.08
CA THR A 506 49.81 -1.81 48.02
C THR A 506 48.42 -1.56 48.69
N SER A 507 47.62 -2.54 49.15
CA SER A 507 47.51 -4.02 49.02
C SER A 507 46.11 -4.48 49.54
N SER A 508 45.54 -5.63 49.17
CA SER A 508 45.82 -6.94 49.81
C SER A 508 45.05 -8.11 49.14
N SER A 509 45.37 -9.35 49.56
CA SER A 509 44.96 -10.65 48.97
C SER A 509 43.62 -11.20 49.52
N SER A 510 42.93 -12.18 48.91
CA SER A 510 43.44 -13.53 48.62
C SER A 510 42.44 -14.47 47.89
N SER A 511 42.98 -15.54 47.29
CA SER A 511 42.35 -16.83 46.88
C SER A 511 40.98 -16.82 46.16
N SER A 512 40.78 -17.14 44.87
CA SER A 512 41.31 -18.18 43.95
C SER A 512 40.39 -19.40 43.74
N SER A 513 39.74 -19.47 42.58
CA SER A 513 39.48 -20.71 41.85
C SER A 513 39.52 -20.41 40.34
N SER A 514 39.82 -21.39 39.50
CA SER A 514 40.28 -21.16 38.11
C SER A 514 39.50 -21.96 37.06
N SER A 515 39.10 -21.29 35.97
CA SER A 515 38.76 -21.92 34.68
C SER A 515 38.94 -20.89 33.55
N PRO A 516 39.16 -21.33 32.30
CA PRO A 516 39.87 -20.52 31.31
C PRO A 516 39.00 -19.50 30.57
N SER A 517 39.58 -18.33 30.29
CA SER A 517 39.02 -17.33 29.38
C SER A 517 39.21 -17.73 27.92
N SER A 518 38.20 -18.30 27.29
CA SER A 518 38.14 -18.41 25.82
C SER A 518 37.79 -17.05 25.21
N SER A 519 38.79 -16.35 24.67
CA SER A 519 38.56 -15.13 23.89
C SER A 519 37.81 -15.47 22.60
N ALA A 520 36.52 -15.15 22.53
CA ALA A 520 35.71 -15.35 21.33
C ALA A 520 36.25 -14.51 20.15
N PRO A 521 36.24 -15.03 18.91
CA PRO A 521 36.72 -14.30 17.75
C PRO A 521 35.71 -13.22 17.33
N ALA A 522 36.10 -11.96 17.50
CA ALA A 522 35.32 -10.84 16.99
C ALA A 522 35.50 -10.73 15.47
N LEU A 523 34.39 -10.87 14.72
CA LEU A 523 34.31 -10.35 13.35
C LEU A 523 34.48 -8.84 13.39
N VAL A 524 35.45 -8.30 12.65
CA VAL A 524 35.75 -6.86 12.63
C VAL A 524 34.61 -6.10 11.92
N GLU A 525 34.12 -5.04 12.57
CA GLU A 525 33.05 -4.18 12.05
C GLU A 525 33.40 -3.59 10.66
N GLY A 526 32.50 -3.74 9.68
CA GLY A 526 32.32 -2.89 8.49
C GLY A 526 33.48 -2.57 7.53
N GLN A 527 34.73 -2.98 7.78
CA GLN A 527 35.93 -2.46 7.08
C GLN A 527 36.53 -3.40 6.02
N GLY A 528 35.87 -4.51 5.68
CA GLY A 528 36.40 -5.45 4.68
C GLY A 528 36.24 -4.95 3.24
N VAL A 529 37.28 -5.07 2.40
CA VAL A 529 37.22 -4.63 1.01
C VAL A 529 36.20 -5.47 0.23
N VAL A 530 35.36 -4.79 -0.55
CA VAL A 530 34.32 -5.43 -1.38
C VAL A 530 34.90 -5.77 -2.75
N GLY A 531 35.07 -7.07 -3.05
CA GLY A 531 35.61 -7.51 -4.33
C GLY A 531 34.59 -7.39 -5.47
N ARG A 532 35.07 -7.30 -6.72
CA ARG A 532 34.22 -7.44 -7.93
C ARG A 532 33.44 -8.76 -7.96
N ALA A 533 33.92 -9.80 -7.25
CA ALA A 533 33.21 -11.06 -7.07
C ALA A 533 32.05 -10.97 -6.06
N ASP A 534 32.16 -10.12 -5.03
CA ASP A 534 31.11 -9.88 -4.02
C ASP A 534 29.93 -9.11 -4.62
N VAL A 535 30.22 -8.00 -5.31
CA VAL A 535 29.20 -7.24 -6.06
C VAL A 535 28.48 -8.14 -7.07
N ARG A 536 29.23 -8.99 -7.79
CA ARG A 536 28.64 -9.96 -8.73
C ARG A 536 27.77 -11.01 -8.03
N ARG A 537 28.13 -11.47 -6.82
CA ARG A 537 27.32 -12.41 -6.03
C ARG A 537 26.00 -11.75 -5.56
N ALA A 538 26.04 -10.50 -5.13
CA ALA A 538 24.86 -9.77 -4.67
C ALA A 538 23.91 -9.38 -5.82
N ALA A 539 24.46 -8.97 -6.97
CA ALA A 539 23.69 -8.70 -8.18
C ALA A 539 23.09 -9.98 -8.81
N THR A 540 23.74 -11.15 -8.65
CA THR A 540 23.21 -12.42 -9.15
C THR A 540 21.98 -12.85 -8.34
N LYS A 541 20.79 -12.77 -8.97
CA LYS A 541 19.52 -13.19 -8.37
C LYS A 541 19.24 -14.69 -8.56
N VAL A 542 19.57 -15.24 -9.73
CA VAL A 542 19.29 -16.65 -10.09
C VAL A 542 20.48 -17.56 -9.75
N PRO A 543 20.30 -18.65 -8.97
CA PRO A 543 21.37 -19.61 -8.68
C PRO A 543 21.88 -20.33 -9.93
N ARG A 544 23.21 -20.54 -10.00
CA ARG A 544 23.84 -21.37 -11.03
C ARG A 544 23.50 -22.86 -10.79
N PRO A 545 23.49 -23.73 -11.83
CA PRO A 545 23.11 -25.13 -11.68
C PRO A 545 23.86 -25.91 -10.58
N SER A 546 25.13 -25.59 -10.31
CA SER A 546 25.91 -26.21 -9.23
C SER A 546 25.41 -25.89 -7.81
N PHE A 547 24.48 -24.94 -7.65
CA PHE A 547 23.85 -24.53 -6.40
C PHE A 547 22.35 -24.88 -6.38
N ARG A 548 21.88 -25.72 -7.29
CA ARG A 548 20.49 -26.19 -7.38
C ARG A 548 20.38 -27.66 -7.01
N GLY A 549 19.23 -28.05 -6.46
CA GLY A 549 18.88 -29.45 -6.19
C GLY A 549 17.65 -29.91 -6.97
N ALA A 550 17.28 -31.18 -6.80
CA ALA A 550 16.03 -31.76 -7.28
C ALA A 550 14.85 -31.48 -6.33
N ASP A 551 15.13 -31.42 -5.02
CA ASP A 551 14.18 -31.19 -3.93
C ASP A 551 14.85 -30.39 -2.80
N PHE A 552 14.13 -30.12 -1.71
CA PHE A 552 14.64 -29.37 -0.55
C PHE A 552 15.85 -30.05 0.11
N THR A 553 15.86 -31.38 0.25
CA THR A 553 16.91 -32.13 0.95
C THR A 553 18.19 -32.22 0.11
N ASP A 554 18.05 -32.50 -1.19
CA ASP A 554 19.16 -32.48 -2.15
C ASP A 554 19.75 -31.06 -2.31
N MET A 555 18.89 -30.02 -2.28
CA MET A 555 19.30 -28.62 -2.28
C MET A 555 20.11 -28.26 -1.01
N SER A 556 19.60 -28.58 0.19
CA SER A 556 20.27 -28.28 1.47
C SER A 556 21.60 -29.03 1.55
N THR A 557 21.62 -30.30 1.13
CA THR A 557 22.84 -31.11 1.04
C THR A 557 23.90 -30.46 0.14
N ARG A 558 23.52 -29.97 -1.06
CA ARG A 558 24.43 -29.30 -1.99
C ARG A 558 24.93 -27.96 -1.45
N LEU A 559 24.07 -27.13 -0.89
CA LEU A 559 24.46 -25.84 -0.33
C LEU A 559 25.36 -26.01 0.90
N ASN A 560 25.07 -26.96 1.78
CA ASN A 560 25.96 -27.35 2.89
C ASN A 560 27.33 -27.83 2.38
N GLY A 561 27.37 -28.57 1.27
CA GLY A 561 28.62 -28.90 0.58
C GLY A 561 29.42 -27.67 0.11
N HIS A 562 28.76 -26.59 -0.31
CA HIS A 562 29.42 -25.32 -0.67
C HIS A 562 29.90 -24.49 0.53
N LEU A 563 29.38 -24.74 1.74
CA LEU A 563 29.87 -24.11 2.97
C LEU A 563 31.23 -24.69 3.38
N GLN A 564 31.46 -25.98 3.15
CA GLN A 564 32.68 -26.69 3.58
C GLN A 564 33.99 -26.05 3.10
N LYS A 565 34.00 -25.33 1.97
CA LYS A 565 35.20 -24.58 1.51
C LYS A 565 35.67 -23.52 2.52
N TYR A 566 34.76 -22.96 3.33
CA TYR A 566 35.04 -21.93 4.33
C TYR A 566 35.68 -22.49 5.61
N THR A 567 35.76 -23.82 5.77
CA THR A 567 36.60 -24.46 6.81
C THR A 567 38.08 -24.09 6.66
N SER A 568 38.55 -23.86 5.42
CA SER A 568 39.89 -23.34 5.14
C SER A 568 40.14 -21.92 5.67
N TYR A 569 39.07 -21.19 6.03
CA TYR A 569 39.13 -19.88 6.67
C TYR A 569 38.98 -19.99 8.21
N GLY A 570 38.96 -21.21 8.73
CA GLY A 570 38.83 -21.51 10.16
C GLY A 570 37.40 -21.48 10.71
N VAL A 571 36.38 -21.45 9.84
CA VAL A 571 34.97 -21.53 10.23
C VAL A 571 34.58 -22.98 10.49
N SER A 572 34.00 -23.28 11.66
CA SER A 572 33.34 -24.56 11.92
C SER A 572 31.91 -24.53 11.40
N PHE A 573 31.44 -25.64 10.82
CA PHE A 573 30.04 -25.83 10.45
C PHE A 573 29.46 -27.05 11.14
N GLU A 574 28.39 -26.85 11.89
CA GLU A 574 27.71 -27.90 12.67
C GLU A 574 26.25 -28.06 12.21
N PRO A 575 25.64 -29.25 12.39
CA PRO A 575 24.21 -29.45 12.07
C PRO A 575 23.32 -28.43 12.79
N CYS A 576 22.27 -27.92 12.12
CA CYS A 576 21.37 -26.91 12.69
C CYS A 576 20.78 -27.31 14.06
N ASP A 577 20.54 -28.61 14.25
CA ASP A 577 19.97 -29.19 15.46
C ASP A 577 20.93 -29.27 16.66
N THR A 578 22.22 -28.92 16.52
CA THR A 578 23.13 -28.75 17.68
C THR A 578 23.00 -27.38 18.35
N PHE A 579 22.36 -26.39 17.72
CA PHE A 579 22.24 -25.02 18.22
C PHE A 579 20.90 -24.80 18.96
N THR A 580 20.94 -24.03 20.05
CA THR A 580 19.72 -23.43 20.62
C THR A 580 19.34 -22.15 19.86
N VAL A 581 18.07 -21.74 19.98
CA VAL A 581 17.61 -20.44 19.45
C VAL A 581 18.45 -19.27 20.01
N GLY A 582 18.92 -19.36 21.26
CA GLY A 582 19.80 -18.37 21.88
C GLY A 582 21.19 -18.28 21.22
N ASP A 583 21.78 -19.41 20.84
CA ASP A 583 23.06 -19.45 20.14
C ASP A 583 22.94 -18.81 18.75
N LEU A 584 21.87 -19.15 18.03
CA LEU A 584 21.58 -18.60 16.70
C LEU A 584 21.34 -17.08 16.76
N HIS A 585 20.68 -16.56 17.81
CA HIS A 585 20.57 -15.12 18.05
C HIS A 585 21.91 -14.45 18.38
N ASN A 586 22.84 -15.13 19.06
CA ASN A 586 24.19 -14.60 19.30
C ASN A 586 25.01 -14.52 18.00
N VAL A 587 24.96 -15.55 17.13
CA VAL A 587 25.57 -15.49 15.80
C VAL A 587 24.90 -14.40 14.93
N THR A 588 23.58 -14.21 15.06
CA THR A 588 22.84 -13.13 14.37
C THR A 588 23.40 -11.75 14.73
N ARG A 589 23.67 -11.48 16.02
CA ARG A 589 24.28 -10.21 16.46
C ARG A 589 25.68 -10.01 15.86
N MET A 590 26.51 -11.06 15.86
CA MET A 590 27.85 -11.02 15.28
C MET A 590 27.82 -10.73 13.77
N LEU A 591 26.98 -11.42 13.01
CA LEU A 591 26.85 -11.21 11.56
C LEU A 591 26.17 -9.88 11.23
N HIS A 592 25.27 -9.38 12.07
CA HIS A 592 24.67 -8.04 11.90
C HIS A 592 25.70 -6.93 12.12
N ALA A 593 26.55 -7.01 13.15
CA ALA A 593 27.64 -6.05 13.35
C ALA A 593 28.69 -6.10 12.21
N ALA A 594 28.95 -7.30 11.68
CA ALA A 594 29.88 -7.51 10.58
C ALA A 594 29.32 -7.21 9.18
N ARG A 595 28.02 -6.95 9.02
CA ARG A 595 27.37 -6.78 7.69
C ARG A 595 28.02 -5.68 6.87
N GLN A 596 28.24 -5.92 5.58
CA GLN A 596 28.84 -4.93 4.69
C GLN A 596 27.76 -4.00 4.09
N PRO A 597 27.80 -2.68 4.33
CA PRO A 597 26.80 -1.74 3.81
C PRO A 597 26.61 -1.87 2.29
N THR A 598 27.70 -1.81 1.53
CA THR A 598 27.68 -1.89 0.05
C THR A 598 27.05 -3.17 -0.51
N LEU A 599 26.97 -4.26 0.28
CA LEU A 599 26.27 -5.48 -0.12
C LEU A 599 24.80 -5.44 0.31
N GLN A 600 24.52 -4.99 1.53
CA GLN A 600 23.16 -4.71 2.01
C GLN A 600 22.42 -3.77 1.06
N ASP A 601 23.07 -2.70 0.59
CA ASP A 601 22.53 -1.70 -0.35
C ASP A 601 22.07 -2.34 -1.67
N ILE A 602 22.82 -3.31 -2.21
CA ILE A 602 22.46 -4.03 -3.45
C ILE A 602 21.19 -4.89 -3.26
N TYR A 603 20.96 -5.40 -2.04
CA TYR A 603 19.73 -6.13 -1.73
C TYR A 603 18.57 -5.18 -1.41
N LEU A 604 18.79 -4.08 -0.69
CA LEU A 604 17.77 -3.06 -0.40
C LEU A 604 17.28 -2.34 -1.67
N ALA A 605 18.17 -2.06 -2.63
CA ALA A 605 17.84 -1.44 -3.91
C ALA A 605 17.10 -2.36 -4.91
N THR A 606 16.72 -3.57 -4.51
CA THR A 606 15.98 -4.52 -5.36
C THR A 606 14.90 -5.27 -4.58
N ASN A 607 13.94 -5.90 -5.27
CA ASN A 607 12.90 -6.72 -4.63
C ASN A 607 13.43 -8.13 -4.25
N ASP A 608 14.64 -8.18 -3.68
CA ASP A 608 15.37 -9.41 -3.36
C ASP A 608 15.02 -9.89 -1.95
N SER A 609 14.65 -11.16 -1.80
CA SER A 609 14.32 -11.76 -0.49
C SER A 609 15.47 -11.66 0.51
N ARG A 610 16.72 -11.58 0.04
CA ARG A 610 17.91 -11.41 0.88
C ARG A 610 17.97 -10.06 1.60
N ARG A 611 17.13 -9.07 1.25
CA ARG A 611 17.08 -7.78 1.98
C ARG A 611 16.58 -7.93 3.42
N ASN A 612 15.69 -8.91 3.67
CA ASN A 612 15.13 -9.24 4.99
C ASN A 612 16.05 -10.19 5.79
N ALA A 613 17.31 -10.40 5.38
CA ALA A 613 18.18 -11.39 6.03
C ALA A 613 18.56 -11.08 7.49
N PHE A 614 18.17 -9.92 8.03
CA PHE A 614 18.35 -9.57 9.45
C PHE A 614 17.01 -9.42 10.21
N GLY A 615 15.93 -10.02 9.69
CA GLY A 615 14.57 -9.88 10.20
C GLY A 615 13.76 -8.82 9.43
N ARG A 616 12.70 -8.33 10.06
CA ARG A 616 11.87 -7.22 9.57
C ARG A 616 12.64 -5.92 9.54
N LEU A 617 12.44 -5.13 8.48
CA LEU A 617 13.09 -3.82 8.28
C LEU A 617 12.44 -2.67 9.07
N ASP A 618 11.24 -2.88 9.63
CA ASP A 618 10.51 -1.92 10.46
C ASP A 618 10.69 -2.12 11.97
N GLN A 619 11.47 -3.13 12.37
CA GLN A 619 11.86 -3.40 13.77
C GLN A 619 13.38 -3.30 13.95
N THR A 620 13.82 -3.04 15.18
CA THR A 620 15.24 -3.13 15.54
C THR A 620 15.70 -4.60 15.58
N LEU A 621 17.01 -4.85 15.57
CA LEU A 621 17.56 -6.20 15.70
C LEU A 621 17.04 -6.91 16.96
N GLU A 622 17.10 -6.25 18.11
CA GLU A 622 16.65 -6.83 19.38
C GLU A 622 15.11 -6.98 19.44
N GLY A 623 14.34 -6.16 18.73
CA GLY A 623 12.88 -6.32 18.59
C GLY A 623 12.50 -7.56 17.77
N ASN A 624 13.21 -7.81 16.67
CA ASN A 624 13.08 -9.06 15.91
C ASN A 624 13.43 -10.27 16.80
N ILE A 625 14.59 -10.24 17.48
CA ILE A 625 15.05 -11.31 18.38
C ILE A 625 14.02 -11.59 19.50
N ALA A 626 13.49 -10.55 20.16
CA ALA A 626 12.50 -10.71 21.22
C ALA A 626 11.20 -11.35 20.72
N THR A 627 10.72 -10.96 19.53
CA THR A 627 9.51 -11.55 18.94
C THR A 627 9.75 -13.00 18.51
N GLU A 628 10.93 -13.33 17.98
CA GLU A 628 11.32 -14.69 17.62
C GLU A 628 11.46 -15.61 18.84
N GLN A 629 11.98 -15.10 19.96
CA GLN A 629 11.99 -15.81 21.24
C GLN A 629 10.57 -16.06 21.78
N ALA A 630 9.67 -15.07 21.65
CA ALA A 630 8.27 -15.24 22.02
C ALA A 630 7.59 -16.34 21.19
N VAL A 631 7.79 -16.38 19.87
CA VAL A 631 7.30 -17.49 19.01
C VAL A 631 7.90 -18.83 19.44
N ALA A 632 9.23 -18.91 19.64
CA ALA A 632 9.91 -20.15 20.01
C ALA A 632 9.43 -20.74 21.34
N SER A 633 8.98 -19.90 22.28
CA SER A 633 8.45 -20.35 23.57
C SER A 633 7.05 -20.98 23.53
N THR A 634 6.33 -20.93 22.39
CA THR A 634 4.93 -21.40 22.30
C THR A 634 4.76 -22.92 22.15
N GLY A 635 5.83 -23.68 21.92
CA GLY A 635 5.81 -25.15 21.90
C GLY A 635 6.91 -25.77 21.03
N ASP A 636 7.15 -27.07 21.19
CA ASP A 636 8.30 -27.78 20.58
C ASP A 636 8.39 -27.62 19.05
N HIS A 637 7.26 -27.66 18.35
CA HIS A 637 7.24 -27.46 16.90
C HIS A 637 7.55 -25.99 16.51
N ALA A 638 7.04 -25.01 17.25
CA ALA A 638 7.37 -23.60 17.04
C ALA A 638 8.85 -23.30 17.35
N HIS A 639 9.41 -23.92 18.40
CA HIS A 639 10.84 -23.86 18.71
C HIS A 639 11.70 -24.43 17.57
N ALA A 640 11.34 -25.61 17.05
CA ALA A 640 12.03 -26.22 15.91
C ALA A 640 11.93 -25.35 14.63
N LEU A 641 10.76 -24.76 14.37
CA LEU A 641 10.53 -23.86 13.24
C LEU A 641 11.40 -22.60 13.32
N VAL A 642 11.46 -21.94 14.49
CA VAL A 642 12.30 -20.74 14.70
C VAL A 642 13.78 -21.08 14.58
N ARG A 643 14.23 -22.20 15.17
CA ARG A 643 15.62 -22.68 15.04
C ARG A 643 16.00 -22.88 13.57
N ASP A 644 15.19 -23.63 12.82
CA ASP A 644 15.49 -24.00 11.43
C ASP A 644 15.45 -22.78 10.48
N ALA A 645 14.51 -21.85 10.70
CA ALA A 645 14.46 -20.56 10.03
C ALA A 645 15.72 -19.73 10.29
N LEU A 646 16.16 -19.63 11.55
CA LEU A 646 17.38 -18.91 11.93
C LEU A 646 18.63 -19.56 11.33
N CYS A 647 18.76 -20.89 11.32
CA CYS A 647 19.86 -21.58 10.64
C CYS A 647 19.96 -21.21 9.16
N HIS A 648 18.83 -21.23 8.44
CA HIS A 648 18.78 -20.79 7.04
C HIS A 648 19.14 -19.31 6.90
N ARG A 649 18.56 -18.43 7.72
CA ARG A 649 18.86 -16.99 7.70
C ARG A 649 20.34 -16.70 7.95
N LEU A 650 20.98 -17.36 8.91
CA LEU A 650 22.39 -17.15 9.25
C LEU A 650 23.35 -17.58 8.14
N VAL A 651 23.07 -18.71 7.49
CA VAL A 651 23.81 -19.11 6.28
C VAL A 651 23.66 -18.04 5.19
N MET A 652 22.45 -17.50 4.99
CA MET A 652 22.22 -16.43 4.02
C MET A 652 22.93 -15.12 4.41
N GLN A 653 22.92 -14.70 5.69
CA GLN A 653 23.72 -13.56 6.17
C GLN A 653 25.21 -13.75 5.86
N PHE A 654 25.79 -14.87 6.31
CA PHE A 654 27.21 -15.16 6.17
C PHE A 654 27.66 -15.22 4.70
N VAL A 655 26.88 -15.85 3.81
CA VAL A 655 27.22 -15.98 2.38
C VAL A 655 26.93 -14.70 1.59
N HIS A 656 25.84 -13.97 1.88
CA HIS A 656 25.38 -12.87 1.03
C HIS A 656 25.76 -11.47 1.52
N HIS A 657 25.83 -11.24 2.84
CA HIS A 657 25.99 -9.91 3.43
C HIS A 657 27.40 -9.59 3.93
N LEU A 658 28.29 -10.58 4.02
CA LEU A 658 29.73 -10.37 4.20
C LEU A 658 30.47 -10.33 2.86
N SER A 659 31.59 -9.61 2.79
CA SER A 659 32.57 -9.72 1.70
C SER A 659 33.40 -11.01 1.82
N GLU A 660 34.00 -11.47 0.72
CA GLU A 660 34.89 -12.63 0.74
C GLU A 660 36.19 -12.36 1.54
N GLN A 661 36.53 -11.09 1.80
CA GLN A 661 37.58 -10.75 2.78
C GLN A 661 37.09 -10.96 4.21
N GLN A 662 35.91 -10.46 4.58
CA GLN A 662 35.41 -10.59 5.95
C GLN A 662 35.23 -12.07 6.36
N ARG A 663 34.76 -12.92 5.44
CA ARG A 663 34.69 -14.38 5.65
C ARG A 663 36.05 -15.05 5.85
N ARG A 664 37.13 -14.53 5.26
CA ARG A 664 38.50 -15.03 5.50
C ARG A 664 39.05 -14.54 6.83
N ASP A 665 39.05 -13.23 6.99
CA ASP A 665 39.84 -12.55 8.01
C ASP A 665 39.21 -12.71 9.41
N GLY A 666 37.87 -12.75 9.48
CA GLY A 666 37.11 -12.99 10.71
C GLY A 666 36.44 -14.38 10.80
N GLY A 667 36.75 -15.30 9.88
CA GLY A 667 36.19 -16.66 9.91
C GLY A 667 36.78 -17.57 11.00
N ARG A 668 37.98 -17.25 11.50
CA ARG A 668 38.76 -18.15 12.36
C ARG A 668 38.13 -18.34 13.75
N GLY A 669 37.58 -19.53 13.98
CA GLY A 669 36.89 -19.90 15.22
C GLY A 669 35.43 -19.49 15.28
N LEU A 670 34.87 -18.95 14.19
CA LEU A 670 33.43 -18.75 14.04
C LEU A 670 32.76 -20.14 13.89
N VAL A 671 31.71 -20.39 14.68
CA VAL A 671 30.89 -21.60 14.56
C VAL A 671 29.56 -21.21 13.91
N MET A 672 29.25 -21.84 12.78
CA MET A 672 28.08 -21.54 11.95
C MET A 672 27.15 -22.76 11.84
N PRO A 673 25.82 -22.57 11.83
CA PRO A 673 24.91 -23.64 11.48
C PRO A 673 25.04 -24.02 9.99
N MET A 674 24.82 -25.29 9.70
CA MET A 674 24.42 -25.77 8.39
C MET A 674 22.93 -25.47 8.14
N LEU A 675 22.51 -25.48 6.87
CA LEU A 675 21.09 -25.47 6.52
C LEU A 675 20.38 -26.72 7.05
N PRO A 676 19.13 -26.61 7.54
CA PRO A 676 18.33 -27.76 7.93
C PRO A 676 18.04 -28.65 6.71
N ASN A 677 18.03 -29.97 6.95
CA ASN A 677 17.56 -30.98 5.99
C ASN A 677 16.09 -31.35 6.23
N ALA A 678 15.47 -30.86 7.30
CA ALA A 678 14.05 -31.02 7.58
C ALA A 678 13.23 -29.94 6.86
N TYR A 679 12.17 -30.35 6.17
CA TYR A 679 11.22 -29.43 5.54
C TYR A 679 9.96 -29.30 6.41
N HIS A 680 9.53 -28.07 6.65
CA HIS A 680 8.29 -27.76 7.37
C HIS A 680 7.16 -27.57 6.33
N HIS A 681 6.05 -28.30 6.47
CA HIS A 681 4.95 -28.32 5.50
C HIS A 681 3.90 -27.23 5.82
N PRO A 682 3.20 -26.62 4.83
CA PRO A 682 2.25 -25.53 5.06
C PRO A 682 1.13 -25.83 6.07
N ASP A 683 0.75 -27.09 6.21
CA ASP A 683 -0.31 -27.52 7.13
C ASP A 683 0.14 -27.43 8.60
N GLN A 684 1.43 -27.67 8.87
CA GLN A 684 2.01 -27.64 10.22
C GLN A 684 2.08 -26.21 10.78
N THR A 685 2.11 -25.20 9.90
CA THR A 685 1.97 -23.79 10.26
C THR A 685 0.65 -23.49 10.96
N GLN A 686 -0.41 -24.27 10.68
CA GLN A 686 -1.71 -24.11 11.33
C GLN A 686 -1.64 -24.50 12.81
N ASP A 687 -0.86 -25.53 13.16
CA ASP A 687 -0.63 -25.94 14.57
C ASP A 687 0.13 -24.88 15.35
N VAL A 688 1.13 -24.22 14.74
CA VAL A 688 1.86 -23.10 15.36
C VAL A 688 0.95 -21.89 15.56
N VAL A 689 0.15 -21.54 14.55
CA VAL A 689 -0.84 -20.44 14.64
C VAL A 689 -1.91 -20.74 15.70
N ALA A 690 -2.40 -21.98 15.77
CA ALA A 690 -3.34 -22.42 16.80
C ALA A 690 -2.73 -22.39 18.20
N SER A 691 -1.46 -22.78 18.36
CA SER A 691 -0.74 -22.75 19.64
C SER A 691 -0.53 -21.31 20.14
N ILE A 692 -0.10 -20.39 19.26
CA ILE A 692 0.02 -18.96 19.57
C ILE A 692 -1.33 -18.34 19.94
N ALA A 693 -2.42 -18.73 19.26
CA ALA A 693 -3.77 -18.28 19.59
C ALA A 693 -4.32 -18.87 20.90
N ALA A 694 -3.95 -20.11 21.23
CA ALA A 694 -4.41 -20.80 22.43
C ALA A 694 -3.64 -20.41 23.70
N ALA A 695 -2.38 -19.94 23.59
CA ALA A 695 -1.55 -19.54 24.73
C ALA A 695 -2.13 -18.36 25.52
N GLY A 696 -2.72 -17.38 24.81
CA GLY A 696 -3.36 -16.20 25.40
C GLY A 696 -2.41 -15.25 26.14
N PRO A 697 -2.94 -14.14 26.71
CA PRO A 697 -2.22 -13.36 27.71
C PRO A 697 -2.26 -14.10 29.06
N GLY A 698 -1.09 -14.34 29.66
CA GLY A 698 -0.98 -15.07 30.94
C GLY A 698 -1.66 -14.34 32.12
N ASP A 699 -2.41 -15.09 32.92
CA ASP A 699 -3.16 -14.59 34.10
C ASP A 699 -2.28 -14.53 35.36
N ASP A 700 -1.28 -13.65 35.37
CA ASP A 700 -0.44 -13.38 36.56
C ASP A 700 -1.07 -12.31 37.46
N GLY A 701 -2.16 -12.71 38.12
CA GLY A 701 -3.06 -11.81 38.87
C GLY A 701 -3.03 -11.93 40.40
N ARG A 702 -2.06 -12.59 41.04
CA ARG A 702 -2.03 -12.67 42.53
C ARG A 702 -0.64 -12.77 43.17
N ALA A 703 -0.39 -11.89 44.14
CA ALA A 703 0.94 -11.62 44.67
C ALA A 703 1.40 -12.57 45.81
N VAL A 704 2.72 -12.78 45.84
CA VAL A 704 3.53 -13.00 47.05
C VAL A 704 4.68 -11.99 47.01
N ALA A 705 5.04 -11.39 48.14
CA ALA A 705 6.14 -10.42 48.23
C ALA A 705 7.34 -11.02 48.99
N ASP A 706 8.56 -10.76 48.52
CA ASP A 706 9.54 -9.92 49.22
C ASP A 706 10.90 -9.87 48.48
N ASP A 707 11.64 -8.78 48.71
CA ASP A 707 13.04 -8.44 48.36
C ASP A 707 13.87 -9.32 47.38
N ALA A 708 14.28 -8.73 46.25
CA ALA A 708 15.65 -8.18 46.06
C ALA A 708 15.83 -7.57 44.65
N ALA A 709 16.63 -6.50 44.52
CA ALA A 709 16.77 -5.74 43.27
C ALA A 709 18.13 -5.93 42.55
N VAL A 710 18.08 -6.30 41.27
CA VAL A 710 19.07 -5.97 40.23
C VAL A 710 18.29 -5.61 38.95
N GLY A 711 18.72 -4.58 38.22
CA GLY A 711 17.90 -3.97 37.16
C GLY A 711 17.78 -4.80 35.87
N SER A 712 16.56 -4.85 35.33
CA SER A 712 16.24 -5.43 34.01
C SER A 712 15.75 -4.34 33.04
N VAL A 713 16.14 -4.44 31.77
CA VAL A 713 15.55 -3.62 30.69
C VAL A 713 14.12 -4.08 30.46
N GLY A 714 13.16 -3.15 30.40
CA GLY A 714 11.74 -3.48 30.30
C GLY A 714 11.38 -4.11 28.96
N ALA A 715 10.93 -5.37 28.99
CA ALA A 715 10.30 -6.01 27.84
C ALA A 715 8.90 -5.41 27.62
N ALA A 716 8.71 -4.70 26.51
CA ALA A 716 7.37 -4.33 26.06
C ALA A 716 6.67 -5.58 25.52
N GLY A 717 5.40 -5.80 25.93
CA GLY A 717 4.63 -6.96 25.48
C GLY A 717 4.32 -6.88 23.98
N THR A 718 4.91 -7.78 23.19
CA THR A 718 4.58 -7.96 21.76
C THR A 718 3.14 -8.41 21.59
N SER A 719 2.44 -7.87 20.59
CA SER A 719 1.03 -8.20 20.37
C SER A 719 0.86 -9.60 19.75
N THR A 720 -0.26 -10.28 20.01
CA THR A 720 -0.55 -11.61 19.42
C THR A 720 -0.52 -11.58 17.88
N VAL A 721 -0.95 -10.47 17.27
CA VAL A 721 -0.91 -10.24 15.81
C VAL A 721 0.53 -10.16 15.29
N GLU A 722 1.42 -9.52 16.05
CA GLU A 722 2.84 -9.37 15.73
C GLU A 722 3.60 -10.70 15.88
N THR A 723 3.31 -11.46 16.95
CA THR A 723 3.79 -12.84 17.15
C THR A 723 3.35 -13.76 16.00
N LEU A 724 2.10 -13.66 15.55
CA LEU A 724 1.58 -14.41 14.39
C LEU A 724 2.25 -13.99 13.07
N HIS A 725 2.53 -12.70 12.87
CA HIS A 725 3.25 -12.21 11.69
C HIS A 725 4.69 -12.76 11.65
N VAL A 726 5.40 -12.72 12.78
CA VAL A 726 6.77 -13.25 12.88
C VAL A 726 6.78 -14.77 12.75
N ALA A 727 5.82 -15.51 13.34
CA ALA A 727 5.70 -16.95 13.13
C ALA A 727 5.51 -17.31 11.65
N ARG A 728 4.67 -16.56 10.92
CA ARG A 728 4.50 -16.72 9.48
C ARG A 728 5.77 -16.36 8.70
N GLN A 729 6.53 -15.35 9.12
CA GLN A 729 7.83 -15.03 8.52
C GLN A 729 8.87 -16.14 8.77
N MET A 730 8.92 -16.74 9.96
CA MET A 730 9.83 -17.85 10.27
C MET A 730 9.49 -19.07 9.42
N TYR A 731 8.20 -19.39 9.26
CA TYR A 731 7.75 -20.43 8.34
C TYR A 731 8.19 -20.16 6.89
N ASP A 732 7.96 -18.94 6.41
CA ASP A 732 8.42 -18.47 5.11
C ASP A 732 9.95 -18.65 4.96
N GLU A 733 10.74 -18.32 5.99
CA GLU A 733 12.20 -18.42 5.95
C GLU A 733 12.72 -19.85 6.07
N ALA A 734 12.06 -20.74 6.80
CA ALA A 734 12.37 -22.18 6.84
C ALA A 734 12.08 -22.89 5.50
N THR A 735 11.23 -22.32 4.63
CA THR A 735 10.71 -22.99 3.43
C THR A 735 11.07 -22.32 2.10
N LYS A 736 11.44 -21.03 2.07
CA LYS A 736 11.78 -20.24 0.87
C LYS A 736 12.89 -20.81 -0.02
N CYS A 737 13.67 -21.78 0.47
CA CYS A 737 14.71 -22.46 -0.29
C CYS A 737 14.18 -23.25 -1.51
N ILE A 738 12.88 -23.56 -1.58
CA ILE A 738 12.26 -24.29 -2.71
C ILE A 738 12.29 -23.50 -4.04
N VAL A 739 11.86 -22.23 -4.02
CA VAL A 739 11.37 -21.54 -5.24
C VAL A 739 12.47 -21.19 -6.26
N CYS A 740 13.69 -20.89 -5.80
CA CYS A 740 14.78 -20.46 -6.68
C CYS A 740 15.85 -21.53 -6.96
N HIS A 741 15.84 -22.64 -6.22
CA HIS A 741 16.93 -23.63 -6.23
C HIS A 741 16.53 -25.01 -6.75
N ILE A 742 15.26 -25.28 -7.03
CA ILE A 742 14.83 -26.55 -7.66
C ILE A 742 14.96 -26.48 -9.20
N ALA A 743 15.27 -27.61 -9.82
CA ALA A 743 15.30 -27.75 -11.28
C ALA A 743 13.90 -28.03 -11.86
N SER A 744 13.31 -27.05 -12.54
CA SER A 744 12.03 -27.19 -13.25
C SER A 744 12.16 -28.07 -14.50
N ASN A 745 11.63 -29.29 -14.45
CA ASN A 745 11.49 -30.15 -15.63
C ASN A 745 10.19 -29.82 -16.40
N SER A 746 10.29 -29.54 -17.70
CA SER A 746 9.16 -29.24 -18.57
C SER A 746 9.26 -29.98 -19.92
N THR A 747 8.64 -31.16 -20.03
CA THR A 747 8.46 -31.93 -21.27
C THR A 747 7.35 -32.97 -21.11
N GLY A 748 6.52 -33.19 -22.14
CA GLY A 748 5.70 -34.40 -22.28
C GLY A 748 4.24 -34.13 -22.61
N ASP A 749 3.72 -34.81 -23.63
CA ASP A 749 2.34 -34.74 -24.12
C ASP A 749 1.81 -36.19 -24.35
N SER A 750 0.52 -36.31 -24.68
CA SER A 750 -0.17 -37.46 -25.30
C SER A 750 -0.76 -38.60 -24.42
N THR A 751 -2.10 -38.59 -24.37
CA THR A 751 -3.04 -39.71 -24.65
C THR A 751 -2.97 -41.07 -23.90
N SER A 752 -4.01 -41.29 -23.07
CA SER A 752 -4.89 -42.47 -23.00
C SER A 752 -4.34 -43.92 -22.97
N THR A 753 -4.81 -44.70 -21.99
CA THR A 753 -5.64 -45.91 -22.23
C THR A 753 -6.30 -46.42 -20.94
N SER A 754 -7.30 -47.29 -21.07
CA SER A 754 -8.07 -47.90 -19.97
C SER A 754 -7.71 -49.37 -19.72
N GLY A 755 -7.94 -49.84 -18.50
CA GLY A 755 -7.81 -51.25 -18.09
C GLY A 755 -8.46 -51.51 -16.73
N SER A 756 -9.04 -52.69 -16.52
CA SER A 756 -10.00 -52.93 -15.41
C SER A 756 -9.93 -54.33 -14.80
N HIS A 757 -10.25 -54.40 -13.49
CA HIS A 757 -10.39 -55.61 -12.63
C HIS A 757 -9.07 -56.34 -12.28
N GLY A 758 -8.91 -56.93 -11.09
CA GLY A 758 -9.82 -56.96 -9.93
C GLY A 758 -9.30 -57.82 -8.75
N ASP A 759 -10.12 -57.90 -7.69
CA ASP A 759 -10.12 -58.87 -6.58
C ASP A 759 -9.05 -58.86 -5.44
N ASN A 760 -9.46 -58.23 -4.34
CA ASN A 760 -9.77 -58.86 -3.03
C ASN A 760 -8.73 -59.05 -1.88
N THR A 761 -8.85 -58.13 -0.90
CA THR A 761 -8.94 -58.37 0.58
C THR A 761 -7.65 -58.65 1.39
N PRO A 762 -7.63 -58.38 2.72
CA PRO A 762 -8.08 -57.14 3.37
C PRO A 762 -7.16 -56.65 4.53
N ALA A 763 -7.59 -55.56 5.19
CA ALA A 763 -7.24 -55.14 6.56
C ALA A 763 -5.89 -54.42 6.81
N ALA A 764 -5.95 -53.08 6.76
CA ALA A 764 -5.51 -52.24 7.86
C ALA A 764 -6.49 -51.06 7.98
N ALA A 765 -6.83 -50.62 9.20
CA ALA A 765 -7.67 -49.44 9.40
C ALA A 765 -6.80 -48.18 9.41
N THR A 766 -6.78 -47.45 8.30
CA THR A 766 -6.12 -46.15 8.21
C THR A 766 -6.92 -45.07 8.95
N ALA A 767 -6.22 -44.08 9.50
CA ALA A 767 -6.85 -42.83 9.91
C ALA A 767 -7.47 -42.16 8.68
N GLY A 768 -8.69 -41.63 8.82
CA GLY A 768 -9.51 -41.23 7.68
C GLY A 768 -8.92 -40.06 6.89
N GLU A 769 -8.81 -40.23 5.58
CA GLU A 769 -8.64 -39.13 4.64
C GLU A 769 -9.82 -38.15 4.78
N ARG A 770 -9.55 -36.85 4.76
CA ARG A 770 -10.58 -35.82 4.67
C ARG A 770 -11.18 -35.90 3.25
N PRO A 771 -12.51 -36.01 3.09
CA PRO A 771 -13.11 -36.03 1.75
C PRO A 771 -12.87 -34.70 1.02
N ASP A 772 -12.84 -34.76 -0.31
CA ASP A 772 -12.70 -33.59 -1.19
C ASP A 772 -13.90 -32.64 -1.06
N VAL A 773 -13.66 -31.33 -1.25
CA VAL A 773 -14.71 -30.31 -1.17
C VAL A 773 -15.75 -30.53 -2.29
N PRO A 774 -17.07 -30.60 -1.97
CA PRO A 774 -18.09 -30.96 -2.93
C PRO A 774 -18.36 -29.86 -3.96
N LEU A 775 -18.16 -30.18 -5.23
CA LEU A 775 -18.43 -29.29 -6.36
C LEU A 775 -19.92 -29.26 -6.70
N TRP A 776 -20.57 -28.09 -6.56
CA TRP A 776 -21.91 -27.88 -7.12
C TRP A 776 -21.87 -27.61 -8.63
N PRO A 777 -22.84 -28.11 -9.40
CA PRO A 777 -22.96 -27.82 -10.83
C PRO A 777 -23.44 -26.37 -11.07
N GLU A 778 -22.90 -25.72 -12.12
CA GLU A 778 -23.26 -24.33 -12.49
C GLU A 778 -24.77 -24.09 -12.62
N GLU A 779 -25.49 -25.08 -13.17
CA GLU A 779 -26.92 -24.99 -13.45
C GLU A 779 -27.60 -26.34 -13.20
N PHE A 780 -28.68 -26.34 -12.42
CA PHE A 780 -29.46 -27.54 -12.15
C PHE A 780 -30.89 -27.19 -11.74
N ASP A 781 -31.77 -28.18 -11.87
CA ASP A 781 -33.01 -28.24 -11.11
C ASP A 781 -33.08 -29.51 -10.26
N VAL A 782 -33.82 -29.46 -9.16
CA VAL A 782 -33.95 -30.58 -8.22
C VAL A 782 -35.33 -30.58 -7.58
N ARG A 783 -35.90 -31.78 -7.39
CA ARG A 783 -37.12 -31.94 -6.57
C ARG A 783 -36.73 -32.01 -5.10
N PHE A 784 -37.56 -31.43 -4.24
CA PHE A 784 -37.31 -31.51 -2.80
C PHE A 784 -38.59 -31.65 -1.99
N GLY A 785 -38.45 -32.19 -0.79
CA GLY A 785 -39.51 -32.39 0.19
C GLY A 785 -39.22 -31.59 1.45
N LEU A 786 -40.21 -30.85 1.93
CA LEU A 786 -40.15 -30.12 3.20
C LEU A 786 -40.50 -31.06 4.36
N THR A 787 -39.51 -31.37 5.21
CA THR A 787 -39.67 -32.15 6.44
C THR A 787 -40.27 -31.31 7.56
N THR A 788 -41.57 -31.01 7.47
CA THR A 788 -42.32 -30.46 8.61
C THR A 788 -42.90 -31.59 9.47
N SER A 789 -43.19 -31.31 10.74
CA SER A 789 -43.70 -32.28 11.70
C SER A 789 -45.14 -32.79 11.43
N HIS A 790 -45.77 -32.36 10.32
CA HIS A 790 -47.20 -32.53 10.08
C HIS A 790 -47.60 -33.10 8.70
N GLY A 791 -46.66 -33.53 7.84
CA GLY A 791 -47.00 -34.25 6.61
C GLY A 791 -45.86 -34.40 5.61
N LYS A 792 -46.00 -35.36 4.67
CA LYS A 792 -45.09 -35.57 3.53
C LYS A 792 -45.83 -35.40 2.20
N ASN A 793 -45.05 -35.02 1.19
CA ASN A 793 -45.29 -35.12 -0.25
C ASN A 793 -46.14 -34.01 -0.93
N VAL A 794 -45.44 -32.98 -1.42
CA VAL A 794 -45.84 -32.04 -2.49
C VAL A 794 -44.64 -31.88 -3.44
N SER A 795 -44.86 -31.73 -4.75
CA SER A 795 -43.78 -31.78 -5.76
C SER A 795 -43.06 -30.42 -5.89
N SER A 796 -42.37 -30.00 -4.83
CA SER A 796 -41.62 -28.75 -4.84
C SER A 796 -40.36 -28.89 -5.71
N HIS A 797 -40.08 -27.87 -6.52
CA HIS A 797 -38.93 -27.81 -7.43
C HIS A 797 -38.06 -26.61 -7.09
N MET A 798 -36.75 -26.81 -7.07
CA MET A 798 -35.73 -25.76 -6.97
C MET A 798 -34.97 -25.69 -8.29
N TYR A 799 -34.68 -24.48 -8.74
CA TYR A 799 -33.92 -24.16 -9.95
C TYR A 799 -32.78 -23.22 -9.57
N PHE A 800 -31.56 -23.50 -10.04
CA PHE A 800 -30.36 -22.72 -9.76
C PHE A 800 -29.58 -22.46 -11.06
N SER A 801 -29.03 -21.26 -11.19
CA SER A 801 -28.08 -20.91 -12.27
C SER A 801 -27.05 -19.90 -11.77
N SER A 802 -25.76 -20.23 -11.89
CA SER A 802 -24.67 -19.28 -11.63
C SER A 802 -24.60 -18.14 -12.67
N LYS A 803 -25.27 -18.31 -13.82
CA LYS A 803 -25.26 -17.35 -14.95
C LYS A 803 -26.28 -16.23 -14.78
N VAL A 804 -27.34 -16.48 -14.01
CA VAL A 804 -28.29 -15.48 -13.52
C VAL A 804 -28.30 -15.63 -11.99
N PRO A 805 -27.30 -15.08 -11.28
CA PRO A 805 -26.92 -15.50 -9.93
C PRO A 805 -28.08 -15.35 -8.94
N GLY A 806 -28.71 -16.50 -8.66
CA GLY A 806 -29.97 -16.57 -7.95
C GLY A 806 -30.53 -17.98 -7.92
N MET A 807 -31.59 -18.15 -7.15
CA MET A 807 -32.29 -19.41 -6.96
C MET A 807 -33.79 -19.17 -7.02
N HIS A 808 -34.49 -19.97 -7.81
CA HIS A 808 -35.95 -19.95 -7.89
C HIS A 808 -36.51 -21.24 -7.31
N ILE A 809 -37.41 -21.13 -6.35
CA ILE A 809 -38.12 -22.25 -5.73
C ILE A 809 -39.60 -22.15 -6.08
N TYR A 810 -40.20 -23.27 -6.51
CA TYR A 810 -41.62 -23.40 -6.79
C TYR A 810 -42.25 -24.46 -5.88
N HIS A 811 -43.41 -24.15 -5.32
CA HIS A 811 -44.24 -25.02 -4.51
C HIS A 811 -45.63 -25.20 -5.15
N GLU A 812 -46.07 -26.44 -5.32
CA GLU A 812 -47.44 -26.77 -5.78
C GLU A 812 -48.51 -26.35 -4.76
N GLU A 813 -48.19 -26.44 -3.47
CA GLU A 813 -48.97 -25.87 -2.38
C GLU A 813 -48.05 -25.13 -1.40
N CYS A 814 -48.38 -23.88 -1.07
CA CYS A 814 -47.58 -23.08 -0.15
C CYS A 814 -47.52 -23.69 1.25
N VAL A 815 -46.30 -23.96 1.73
CA VAL A 815 -46.10 -24.49 3.07
C VAL A 815 -46.39 -23.41 4.11
N GLN A 816 -47.44 -23.65 4.89
CA GLN A 816 -47.93 -22.71 5.90
C GLN A 816 -46.85 -22.51 6.97
N ASN A 817 -46.61 -21.25 7.35
CA ASN A 817 -45.56 -20.82 8.28
C ASN A 817 -44.10 -21.03 7.80
N PHE A 818 -43.85 -21.35 6.53
CA PHE A 818 -42.49 -21.42 5.94
C PHE A 818 -41.66 -20.17 6.24
N LEU A 819 -42.28 -18.99 6.13
CA LEU A 819 -41.91 -17.78 6.85
C LEU A 819 -43.18 -17.30 7.58
N PRO A 820 -43.21 -17.21 8.92
CA PRO A 820 -44.46 -16.99 9.68
C PRO A 820 -45.07 -15.60 9.48
N GLN A 821 -44.33 -14.72 8.81
CA GLN A 821 -44.68 -13.35 8.48
C GLN A 821 -45.20 -13.17 7.03
N LEU A 822 -45.10 -14.18 6.15
CA LEU A 822 -45.71 -14.13 4.81
C LEU A 822 -47.25 -14.31 4.88
N PRO A 823 -48.01 -13.77 3.91
CA PRO A 823 -49.46 -13.98 3.85
C PRO A 823 -49.82 -15.46 3.68
N LEU A 824 -50.93 -15.89 4.29
CA LEU A 824 -51.43 -17.27 4.24
C LEU A 824 -52.05 -17.60 2.87
N VAL A 825 -51.19 -17.95 1.92
CA VAL A 825 -51.59 -18.41 0.58
C VAL A 825 -52.09 -19.86 0.62
N LYS A 826 -53.11 -20.17 -0.19
CA LYS A 826 -53.58 -21.52 -0.49
C LYS A 826 -53.51 -21.77 -2.00
N GLY A 827 -52.91 -22.88 -2.42
CA GLY A 827 -52.51 -23.12 -3.81
C GLY A 827 -51.01 -22.87 -4.01
N PRO A 828 -50.54 -22.80 -5.26
CA PRO A 828 -49.11 -22.73 -5.58
C PRO A 828 -48.50 -21.34 -5.34
N CYS A 829 -47.18 -21.32 -5.16
CA CYS A 829 -46.37 -20.11 -5.03
C CYS A 829 -44.91 -20.37 -5.40
N SER A 830 -44.15 -19.29 -5.56
CA SER A 830 -42.71 -19.34 -5.77
C SER A 830 -41.94 -18.33 -4.90
N LEU A 831 -40.64 -18.58 -4.78
CA LEU A 831 -39.66 -17.80 -4.03
C LEU A 831 -38.43 -17.58 -4.94
N THR A 832 -38.22 -16.35 -5.40
CA THR A 832 -37.03 -15.98 -6.19
C THR A 832 -36.06 -15.21 -5.31
N PHE A 833 -34.87 -15.77 -5.12
CA PHE A 833 -33.74 -15.13 -4.46
C PHE A 833 -32.83 -14.54 -5.54
N HIS A 834 -32.57 -13.23 -5.46
CA HIS A 834 -31.78 -12.45 -6.42
C HIS A 834 -30.86 -11.49 -5.65
N SER A 835 -29.81 -10.98 -6.30
CA SER A 835 -28.93 -9.92 -5.76
C SER A 835 -29.63 -8.69 -5.17
N ASN A 836 -30.91 -8.49 -5.44
CA ASN A 836 -31.69 -7.31 -5.10
C ASN A 836 -32.72 -7.56 -3.98
N GLY A 837 -32.80 -8.79 -3.44
CA GLY A 837 -33.75 -9.19 -2.39
C GLY A 837 -34.42 -10.55 -2.63
N LEU A 838 -35.48 -10.82 -1.87
CA LEU A 838 -36.34 -12.00 -2.00
C LEU A 838 -37.73 -11.59 -2.51
N TRP A 839 -38.21 -12.25 -3.57
CA TRP A 839 -39.58 -12.17 -4.05
C TRP A 839 -40.35 -13.44 -3.67
N PHE A 840 -41.45 -13.30 -2.93
CA PHE A 840 -42.46 -14.36 -2.77
C PHE A 840 -43.64 -14.07 -3.70
N MET A 841 -44.07 -15.01 -4.53
CA MET A 841 -45.11 -14.82 -5.55
C MET A 841 -46.19 -15.88 -5.49
N TRP A 842 -47.45 -15.53 -5.79
CA TRP A 842 -48.55 -16.49 -5.90
C TRP A 842 -49.65 -16.03 -6.86
N PRO A 843 -50.33 -16.94 -7.60
CA PRO A 843 -51.29 -16.55 -8.63
C PRO A 843 -52.51 -15.77 -8.13
N ASN A 844 -52.94 -14.78 -8.90
CA ASN A 844 -54.21 -14.07 -8.68
C ASN A 844 -55.29 -14.55 -9.66
N ALA A 845 -56.21 -15.37 -9.16
CA ALA A 845 -57.33 -15.89 -9.95
C ALA A 845 -58.34 -14.80 -10.42
N THR A 846 -58.23 -13.56 -9.94
CA THR A 846 -59.12 -12.44 -10.29
C THR A 846 -58.52 -11.53 -11.36
N THR A 847 -57.21 -11.25 -11.31
CA THR A 847 -56.52 -10.32 -12.21
C THR A 847 -55.72 -11.00 -13.33
N GLY A 848 -55.32 -12.26 -13.14
CA GLY A 848 -54.39 -12.95 -14.05
C GLY A 848 -52.95 -12.41 -13.99
N ILE A 849 -52.62 -11.58 -13.01
CA ILE A 849 -51.28 -11.06 -12.72
C ILE A 849 -50.89 -11.58 -11.34
N ASP A 850 -49.75 -12.25 -11.24
CA ASP A 850 -49.31 -12.82 -9.96
C ASP A 850 -49.15 -11.75 -8.88
N ASN A 851 -49.61 -12.10 -7.68
CA ASN A 851 -49.36 -11.33 -6.48
C ASN A 851 -47.90 -11.54 -6.08
N CYS A 852 -47.27 -10.52 -5.50
CA CYS A 852 -45.89 -10.58 -5.07
C CYS A 852 -45.70 -9.86 -3.74
N CYS A 853 -44.83 -10.37 -2.87
CA CYS A 853 -44.30 -9.68 -1.71
C CYS A 853 -42.77 -9.61 -1.83
N THR A 854 -42.20 -8.42 -1.75
CA THR A 854 -40.74 -8.19 -1.76
C THR A 854 -40.16 -7.98 -0.37
N VAL A 855 -39.15 -8.76 -0.04
CA VAL A 855 -38.36 -8.65 1.19
C VAL A 855 -36.96 -8.18 0.81
N VAL A 856 -36.75 -6.87 0.88
CA VAL A 856 -35.44 -6.23 0.69
C VAL A 856 -34.68 -6.29 2.01
N LEU A 857 -33.65 -7.13 2.07
CA LEU A 857 -32.75 -7.28 3.22
C LEU A 857 -31.31 -7.23 2.72
N THR A 858 -30.45 -6.55 3.48
CA THR A 858 -29.08 -6.18 3.07
C THR A 858 -28.08 -7.34 3.00
N ASP A 859 -28.51 -8.59 3.24
CA ASP A 859 -27.59 -9.72 3.47
C ASP A 859 -28.22 -11.12 3.20
N MET A 860 -29.08 -11.25 2.18
CA MET A 860 -29.77 -12.54 1.90
C MET A 860 -29.05 -13.50 0.94
N SER A 861 -27.98 -13.09 0.24
CA SER A 861 -27.15 -14.04 -0.53
C SER A 861 -26.32 -14.94 0.41
N ALA A 862 -25.71 -14.34 1.43
CA ALA A 862 -24.98 -15.03 2.50
C ALA A 862 -25.86 -16.02 3.27
N ASN A 863 -27.13 -15.66 3.52
CA ASN A 863 -28.12 -16.52 4.19
C ASN A 863 -28.69 -17.64 3.30
N LEU A 864 -28.06 -17.97 2.17
CA LEU A 864 -28.36 -19.16 1.38
C LEU A 864 -27.12 -19.95 0.93
N GLY A 865 -25.90 -19.49 1.26
CA GLY A 865 -24.67 -20.13 0.81
C GLY A 865 -24.47 -20.14 -0.72
N LEU A 866 -25.09 -19.19 -1.43
CA LEU A 866 -24.90 -19.02 -2.88
C LEU A 866 -23.54 -18.39 -3.21
N ASP A 867 -22.99 -17.65 -2.26
CA ASP A 867 -21.63 -17.11 -2.32
C ASP A 867 -20.64 -18.20 -1.85
N GLU A 868 -19.97 -18.83 -2.82
CA GLU A 868 -18.69 -19.55 -2.69
C GLU A 868 -18.64 -20.79 -1.76
N LEU A 869 -18.92 -21.98 -2.32
CA LEU A 869 -18.76 -23.27 -1.62
C LEU A 869 -17.29 -23.67 -1.29
N ASP A 870 -16.30 -22.89 -1.73
CA ASP A 870 -14.87 -22.99 -1.36
C ASP A 870 -14.60 -22.68 0.15
N GLY A 871 -15.66 -22.45 0.94
CA GLY A 871 -15.64 -22.24 2.39
C GLY A 871 -16.19 -23.38 3.24
N PHE A 872 -16.45 -24.57 2.68
CA PHE A 872 -17.14 -25.66 3.39
C PHE A 872 -16.20 -26.62 4.12
N ASP A 873 -16.43 -26.76 5.42
CA ASP A 873 -15.73 -27.73 6.28
C ASP A 873 -16.54 -29.01 6.45
N PHE A 874 -15.84 -30.14 6.30
CA PHE A 874 -16.36 -31.45 6.66
C PHE A 874 -16.51 -31.55 8.19
N VAL A 875 -17.72 -31.87 8.66
CA VAL A 875 -18.03 -31.96 10.09
C VAL A 875 -17.89 -33.39 10.60
N LYS A 876 -18.56 -34.35 9.93
CA LYS A 876 -18.60 -35.76 10.32
C LYS A 876 -19.28 -36.64 9.28
N ASN A 877 -19.02 -37.94 9.36
CA ASN A 877 -19.93 -38.96 8.84
C ASN A 877 -21.17 -39.06 9.74
N THR A 878 -22.35 -39.23 9.14
CA THR A 878 -23.64 -39.31 9.86
C THR A 878 -24.67 -40.08 9.02
N THR A 879 -25.80 -40.46 9.59
CA THR A 879 -26.98 -40.88 8.81
C THR A 879 -27.92 -39.70 8.59
N THR A 880 -28.56 -39.63 7.43
CA THR A 880 -29.72 -38.76 7.16
C THR A 880 -30.78 -39.53 6.35
N THR A 881 -31.86 -38.87 5.93
CA THR A 881 -32.95 -39.47 5.14
C THR A 881 -33.07 -38.77 3.79
N ASP A 882 -33.16 -39.52 2.70
CA ASP A 882 -33.38 -38.98 1.34
C ASP A 882 -34.82 -38.48 1.12
N TYR A 883 -35.07 -37.84 -0.03
CA TYR A 883 -36.40 -37.39 -0.46
C TYR A 883 -37.47 -38.51 -0.41
N PHE A 884 -37.10 -39.73 -0.81
CA PHE A 884 -37.99 -40.89 -0.85
C PHE A 884 -38.31 -41.47 0.54
N GLY A 885 -37.51 -41.15 1.56
CA GLY A 885 -37.67 -41.65 2.93
C GLY A 885 -36.70 -42.78 3.32
N HIS A 886 -35.68 -43.10 2.53
CA HIS A 886 -34.67 -44.08 2.88
C HIS A 886 -33.56 -43.45 3.75
N THR A 887 -33.10 -44.18 4.75
CA THR A 887 -31.92 -43.78 5.54
C THR A 887 -30.65 -44.04 4.73
N VAL A 888 -29.83 -43.00 4.55
CA VAL A 888 -28.57 -43.02 3.80
C VAL A 888 -27.39 -42.66 4.71
N GLN A 889 -26.20 -43.16 4.36
CA GLN A 889 -24.94 -42.80 5.02
C GLN A 889 -24.38 -41.57 4.31
N ALA A 890 -24.22 -40.46 5.03
CA ALA A 890 -23.89 -39.17 4.45
C ALA A 890 -22.72 -38.48 5.17
N GLU A 891 -21.96 -37.70 4.40
CA GLU A 891 -20.99 -36.75 4.92
C GLU A 891 -21.70 -35.43 5.20
N GLN A 892 -21.63 -34.94 6.44
CA GLN A 892 -22.18 -33.65 6.84
C GLN A 892 -21.12 -32.56 6.66
N TRP A 893 -21.48 -31.52 5.92
CA TRP A 893 -20.69 -30.34 5.64
C TRP A 893 -21.34 -29.10 6.28
N THR A 894 -20.55 -28.08 6.59
CA THR A 894 -21.03 -26.80 7.17
C THR A 894 -20.21 -25.65 6.60
N ASN A 895 -20.76 -24.43 6.60
CA ASN A 895 -19.93 -23.25 6.46
C ASN A 895 -18.95 -23.15 7.65
N GLY A 896 -17.65 -23.04 7.37
CA GLY A 896 -16.59 -23.17 8.39
C GLY A 896 -16.57 -22.07 9.46
N PRO A 897 -15.66 -22.16 10.46
CA PRO A 897 -15.56 -21.20 11.57
C PRO A 897 -15.11 -19.79 11.14
N ARG A 898 -14.96 -19.54 9.83
CA ARG A 898 -14.84 -18.20 9.22
C ARG A 898 -16.07 -17.32 9.47
N LEU A 899 -17.21 -17.90 9.85
CA LEU A 899 -18.44 -17.21 10.24
C LEU A 899 -18.83 -17.59 11.69
N GLN A 900 -19.02 -16.57 12.54
CA GLN A 900 -19.57 -16.71 13.90
C GLN A 900 -20.54 -15.55 14.19
N PRO A 901 -21.54 -15.72 15.09
CA PRO A 901 -21.83 -16.89 15.94
C PRO A 901 -22.49 -18.06 15.17
N PRO A 902 -22.56 -19.27 15.76
CA PRO A 902 -22.92 -20.49 15.03
C PRO A 902 -24.45 -20.71 14.86
N THR A 903 -24.76 -21.74 14.07
CA THR A 903 -26.09 -22.31 13.74
C THR A 903 -26.84 -21.63 12.57
N GLY A 904 -26.81 -22.21 11.36
CA GLY A 904 -26.11 -23.44 10.99
C GLY A 904 -26.50 -23.97 9.63
N PHE A 905 -25.87 -23.45 8.59
CA PHE A 905 -25.99 -23.96 7.24
C PHE A 905 -25.31 -25.33 7.15
N LYS A 906 -26.01 -26.35 6.62
CA LYS A 906 -25.49 -27.71 6.49
C LYS A 906 -25.98 -28.35 5.19
N ILE A 907 -25.08 -29.06 4.53
CA ILE A 907 -25.39 -29.99 3.44
C ILE A 907 -25.01 -31.40 3.90
N PHE A 908 -25.77 -32.40 3.48
CA PHE A 908 -25.46 -33.81 3.69
C PHE A 908 -25.42 -34.51 2.33
N ILE A 909 -24.32 -35.21 2.05
CA ILE A 909 -24.04 -35.82 0.75
C ILE A 909 -23.95 -37.33 0.92
N ASP A 910 -24.73 -38.11 0.16
CA ASP A 910 -24.70 -39.57 0.24
C ASP A 910 -23.37 -40.12 -0.27
N ARG A 911 -22.66 -40.82 0.62
CA ARG A 911 -21.32 -41.40 0.37
C ARG A 911 -21.31 -42.45 -0.73
N LYS A 912 -22.47 -43.00 -1.10
CA LYS A 912 -22.60 -44.02 -2.15
C LYS A 912 -22.81 -43.42 -3.55
N THR A 913 -23.42 -42.24 -3.65
CA THR A 913 -23.78 -41.62 -4.95
C THR A 913 -23.07 -40.31 -5.24
N GLY A 914 -22.53 -39.62 -4.23
CA GLY A 914 -21.98 -38.27 -4.37
C GLY A 914 -23.04 -37.18 -4.54
N GLU A 915 -24.33 -37.50 -4.33
CA GLU A 915 -25.43 -36.55 -4.44
C GLU A 915 -25.77 -35.92 -3.10
N ASP A 916 -26.09 -34.63 -3.12
CA ASP A 916 -26.66 -33.92 -1.98
C ASP A 916 -28.06 -34.47 -1.72
N VAL A 917 -28.26 -35.09 -0.56
CA VAL A 917 -29.53 -35.71 -0.16
C VAL A 917 -30.33 -34.86 0.80
N HIS A 918 -29.70 -33.88 1.44
CA HIS A 918 -30.35 -33.07 2.48
C HIS A 918 -29.65 -31.70 2.65
N TYR A 919 -30.45 -30.66 2.85
CA TYR A 919 -30.03 -29.27 3.01
C TYR A 919 -30.71 -28.67 4.25
N HIS A 920 -29.98 -27.86 5.00
CA HIS A 920 -30.51 -27.13 6.15
C HIS A 920 -29.88 -25.72 6.21
N ASN A 921 -30.70 -24.67 6.31
CA ASN A 921 -30.20 -23.28 6.28
C ASN A 921 -29.72 -22.80 7.68
N GLY A 922 -30.54 -23.00 8.71
CA GLY A 922 -30.31 -22.39 10.03
C GLY A 922 -30.63 -20.89 10.06
N GLY A 923 -29.97 -20.14 10.95
CA GLY A 923 -30.36 -18.75 11.22
C GLY A 923 -31.75 -18.65 11.86
N ALA A 924 -32.40 -17.49 11.71
CA ALA A 924 -33.71 -17.22 12.34
C ALA A 924 -34.89 -17.98 11.69
N TYR A 925 -34.70 -18.51 10.48
CA TYR A 925 -35.74 -19.17 9.69
C TYR A 925 -35.29 -20.61 9.38
N PHE A 926 -35.51 -21.51 10.34
CA PHE A 926 -35.08 -22.90 10.27
C PHE A 926 -35.77 -23.64 9.11
N LEU A 927 -35.04 -23.80 8.01
CA LEU A 927 -35.46 -24.58 6.84
C LEU A 927 -34.64 -25.85 6.71
N GLU A 928 -35.32 -26.97 6.46
CA GLU A 928 -34.77 -28.31 6.32
C GLU A 928 -35.45 -29.02 5.13
N TRP A 929 -34.66 -29.46 4.15
CA TRP A 929 -35.13 -30.00 2.88
C TRP A 929 -34.43 -31.32 2.56
N ALA A 930 -35.22 -32.36 2.27
CA ALA A 930 -34.72 -33.60 1.67
C ALA A 930 -34.73 -33.48 0.15
N LEU A 931 -33.59 -33.72 -0.50
CA LEU A 931 -33.39 -33.54 -1.93
C LEU A 931 -33.50 -34.87 -2.70
N ASP A 932 -34.06 -34.79 -3.90
CA ASP A 932 -33.96 -35.82 -4.95
C ASP A 932 -32.63 -35.65 -5.71
N LYS A 933 -32.29 -36.55 -6.63
CA LYS A 933 -31.10 -36.40 -7.48
C LYS A 933 -31.17 -35.12 -8.31
N ARG A 934 -30.08 -34.33 -8.32
CA ARG A 934 -29.96 -33.13 -9.17
C ARG A 934 -30.04 -33.47 -10.65
N ASN A 935 -30.83 -32.69 -11.38
CA ASN A 935 -30.92 -32.70 -12.82
C ASN A 935 -30.05 -31.57 -13.39
N VAL A 936 -28.78 -31.89 -13.67
CA VAL A 936 -27.80 -30.91 -14.17
C VAL A 936 -28.09 -30.58 -15.62
N ARG A 937 -28.65 -29.39 -15.86
CA ARG A 937 -28.95 -28.83 -17.19
C ARG A 937 -28.99 -27.31 -17.14
N PRO A 938 -28.73 -26.61 -18.27
CA PRO A 938 -28.94 -25.17 -18.37
C PRO A 938 -30.38 -24.79 -18.02
N GLN A 939 -30.54 -23.69 -17.28
CA GLN A 939 -31.85 -23.17 -16.91
C GLN A 939 -32.27 -22.03 -17.84
N ALA A 940 -33.58 -21.81 -17.99
CA ALA A 940 -34.08 -20.67 -18.75
C ALA A 940 -33.93 -19.39 -17.92
N ALA A 941 -33.42 -18.30 -18.51
CA ALA A 941 -33.31 -17.01 -17.83
C ALA A 941 -34.68 -16.52 -17.30
N SER A 942 -35.76 -16.83 -18.01
CA SER A 942 -37.14 -16.54 -17.63
C SER A 942 -37.61 -17.25 -16.34
N THR A 943 -36.90 -18.26 -15.86
CA THR A 943 -37.16 -18.90 -14.56
C THR A 943 -36.74 -17.99 -13.39
N PHE A 944 -35.88 -16.99 -13.64
CA PHE A 944 -35.37 -16.05 -12.63
C PHE A 944 -35.82 -14.60 -12.89
N GLU A 945 -36.67 -14.36 -13.92
CA GLU A 945 -37.21 -13.04 -14.21
C GLU A 945 -38.08 -12.52 -13.06
N LEU A 946 -37.76 -11.32 -12.57
CA LEU A 946 -38.49 -10.68 -11.48
C LEU A 946 -39.80 -10.05 -11.99
N PRO A 947 -40.89 -10.09 -11.21
CA PRO A 947 -42.17 -9.55 -11.63
C PRO A 947 -42.08 -8.03 -11.82
N SER A 948 -42.59 -7.55 -12.96
CA SER A 948 -42.59 -6.13 -13.34
C SER A 948 -43.66 -5.28 -12.62
N ASN A 949 -44.23 -5.80 -11.53
CA ASN A 949 -45.22 -5.11 -10.69
C ASN A 949 -44.49 -4.29 -9.60
N PRO A 950 -44.50 -2.94 -9.65
CA PRO A 950 -43.78 -2.13 -8.67
C PRO A 950 -44.42 -2.13 -7.27
N LEU A 951 -45.61 -2.70 -7.11
CA LEU A 951 -46.35 -2.70 -5.85
C LEU A 951 -45.97 -3.86 -4.91
N CYS A 952 -44.98 -4.71 -5.23
CA CYS A 952 -44.66 -5.89 -4.41
C CYS A 952 -44.32 -5.58 -2.94
N GLU A 953 -43.92 -4.35 -2.61
CA GLU A 953 -43.67 -3.94 -1.21
C GLU A 953 -44.98 -3.74 -0.42
N ASP A 954 -46.03 -3.20 -1.06
CA ASP A 954 -47.34 -2.89 -0.45
C ASP A 954 -48.18 -4.15 -0.11
N TRP A 955 -47.81 -5.30 -0.69
CA TRP A 955 -48.56 -6.55 -0.60
C TRP A 955 -48.00 -7.53 0.44
N CYS A 956 -46.89 -7.16 1.09
CA CYS A 956 -46.36 -7.88 2.24
C CYS A 956 -47.22 -7.67 3.50
N SER A 957 -47.12 -8.59 4.47
CA SER A 957 -47.76 -8.42 5.77
C SER A 957 -47.26 -7.14 6.47
N PRO A 958 -48.10 -6.41 7.24
CA PRO A 958 -47.65 -5.25 8.01
C PRO A 958 -46.44 -5.54 8.92
N ASP A 959 -46.33 -6.76 9.45
CA ASP A 959 -45.18 -7.19 10.26
C ASP A 959 -43.90 -7.37 9.42
N ILE A 960 -43.99 -7.78 8.14
CA ILE A 960 -42.85 -7.76 7.20
C ILE A 960 -42.43 -6.32 6.93
N ALA A 961 -43.38 -5.46 6.56
CA ALA A 961 -43.10 -4.07 6.27
C ALA A 961 -42.43 -3.37 7.47
N ALA A 962 -42.90 -3.68 8.69
CA ALA A 962 -42.28 -3.20 9.93
C ALA A 962 -40.89 -3.80 10.20
N HIS A 963 -40.66 -5.09 9.96
CA HIS A 963 -39.34 -5.72 10.17
C HIS A 963 -38.30 -5.26 9.14
N ALA A 964 -38.70 -5.13 7.87
CA ALA A 964 -37.87 -4.56 6.81
C ALA A 964 -37.54 -3.08 7.12
N HIS A 965 -38.52 -2.27 7.54
CA HIS A 965 -38.25 -0.92 8.02
C HIS A 965 -37.35 -0.88 9.27
N ALA A 966 -37.45 -1.84 10.17
CA ALA A 966 -36.61 -1.88 11.37
C ALA A 966 -35.16 -2.23 11.05
N LEU A 967 -34.92 -3.13 10.08
CA LEU A 967 -33.58 -3.49 9.61
C LEU A 967 -32.98 -2.41 8.71
N ALA A 968 -33.79 -1.74 7.88
CA ALA A 968 -33.39 -0.54 7.15
C ALA A 968 -33.15 0.68 8.06
N HIS A 969 -33.85 0.79 9.20
CA HIS A 969 -33.76 1.91 10.15
C HIS A 969 -33.68 1.47 11.63
N PRO A 970 -32.53 0.91 12.08
CA PRO A 970 -32.39 0.36 13.44
C PRO A 970 -32.72 1.33 14.58
N ALA A 971 -32.55 2.63 14.35
CA ALA A 971 -32.84 3.69 15.33
C ALA A 971 -34.32 3.82 15.72
N ARG A 972 -35.28 3.33 14.91
CA ARG A 972 -36.72 3.38 15.22
C ARG A 972 -37.21 2.24 16.12
N ALA A 973 -36.54 1.09 16.14
CA ALA A 973 -36.95 -0.05 16.97
C ALA A 973 -36.97 0.30 18.47
N ALA A 974 -35.99 1.09 18.93
CA ALA A 974 -35.90 1.57 20.31
C ALA A 974 -37.04 2.52 20.75
N ALA A 975 -37.81 3.08 19.80
CA ALA A 975 -38.98 3.91 20.10
C ALA A 975 -40.25 3.06 20.30
N HIS A 976 -40.47 2.02 19.50
CA HIS A 976 -41.68 1.20 19.59
C HIS A 976 -41.77 0.38 20.89
N GLN A 977 -40.65 -0.08 21.44
CA GLN A 977 -40.63 -0.74 22.75
C GLN A 977 -41.08 0.14 23.93
N ARG A 978 -41.24 1.47 23.74
CA ARG A 978 -41.74 2.40 24.78
C ARG A 978 -43.24 2.70 24.73
N MET A 979 -43.99 2.17 23.76
CA MET A 979 -45.45 2.36 23.66
C MET A 979 -46.28 1.12 24.05
N ALA A 980 -45.63 0.02 24.44
CA ALA A 980 -46.28 -1.28 24.67
C ALA A 980 -46.48 -1.66 26.15
N PHE A 981 -46.51 -0.70 27.09
CA PHE A 981 -46.82 -0.98 28.50
C PHE A 981 -47.61 0.13 29.21
N SER A 982 -48.89 -0.15 29.44
CA SER A 982 -49.76 0.35 30.53
C SER A 982 -50.23 1.82 30.52
N PRO A 983 -51.51 2.11 30.84
CA PRO A 983 -52.72 1.29 30.69
C PRO A 983 -53.78 1.90 29.75
#